data_AF-W4G484-F1
#
_entry.id   AF-W4G484-F1
#
_cell.length_a   1.000
_cell.length_b   1.000
_cell.length_c   1.000
_cell.angle_alpha   90.00
_cell.angle_beta   90.00
_cell.angle_gamma   90.00
#
_symmetry.space_group_name_H-M   'P 1'
#
loop_
_entity.id
_entity.type
_entity.pdbx_description
1 polymer ?
#
loop_
_entity_poly.entity_id
_entity_poly.type
_entity_poly.pdbx_seq_one_letter_code
_entity_poly.pdbx_strand_id
1 'polypeptide(L)'
;MEATSEKRLRPILTSILTTSANTSRNSTPKSTTSSTSITVPPMKRRVSFTNLVGNPELPIPDKLEDILEADLNRTPSGKPLESTSPTRVVETTDLHHACRHLDVDRAAVFLAHASSDSVNFVSVEDGYSALTLAAMAPDSHFDVSLRLAQLLTHHGASVSLPDSQGFTALHWCAAVGNASVLQHLLAMAPSSCMDLPGANGDTALHRASRFGHADCIRLLLLHGASTCALTLDMHTPLDVAGFADGSTVYEASRTAARAAFMSSRPQLKTLVLHHPDCHEHMTAASHQESPLRLAAILDPILQHPQETIHVDVSSSSFHPSGMMVVSSDFAFVSLSVVRRVHSAKYVDTLKALHHQVQSHTDGCMALTPRLQVHVQGTAVAAAKLESICDTNFSRGTLKAALRAAGSVCHAVHAVAMGKYRNAFCVVRPPGHHAGWSGLLKDSISCGFCILNNVMIGAQYALDTCPHVKKVAIVDFDAHHGNGTQDILTQHPRPNVLFISLHVFAEGFYPGSGGDHDYARNIYNFPIHPMWTHAKDKGSAAFRAKVTQVVLPLLRAFGPDLILVSAGFDGCHYDIGNKQYGQRDGPVGLDLSPGDFHWVTTQLMLMANLCCNGRLVSVLEGGYGRVRTEHDDKDDTSPDGAVAASPDGSQPGTSPEDNHATTAPLILDTLQASAHAHLQALTCQSYVEPPPVKTRTSTRTPAPTFKAARAKRKKLT
;
A
#
# COMPACT_ATOMS: atom_id res chain seq x y z
N MET A 1 -27.13 -27.50 44.13
CA MET A 1 -27.37 -27.77 42.68
C MET A 1 -26.37 -26.93 41.88
N GLU A 2 -25.09 -27.22 42.05
CA GLU A 2 -23.98 -26.42 41.52
C GLU A 2 -23.16 -27.29 40.57
N ALA A 3 -23.14 -26.96 39.27
CA ALA A 3 -22.27 -27.57 38.24
C ALA A 3 -22.35 -26.92 36.84
N THR A 4 -23.18 -25.89 36.62
CA THR A 4 -23.61 -25.50 35.27
C THR A 4 -23.14 -24.13 34.75
N SER A 5 -22.54 -23.26 35.58
CA SER A 5 -22.02 -21.95 35.13
C SER A 5 -20.58 -22.00 34.60
N GLU A 6 -19.67 -22.77 35.23
CA GLU A 6 -18.24 -22.82 34.85
C GLU A 6 -17.98 -23.23 33.40
N LYS A 7 -18.86 -24.05 32.81
CA LYS A 7 -18.70 -24.52 31.42
C LYS A 7 -19.00 -23.45 30.34
N ARG A 8 -19.63 -22.32 30.67
CA ARG A 8 -19.94 -21.26 29.68
C ARG A 8 -18.87 -20.18 29.53
N LEU A 9 -18.03 -19.94 30.54
CA LEU A 9 -16.98 -18.91 30.48
C LEU A 9 -15.68 -19.38 29.82
N ARG A 10 -15.34 -20.68 29.95
CA ARG A 10 -14.11 -21.24 29.34
C ARG A 10 -14.00 -21.01 27.82
N PRO A 11 -15.02 -21.27 26.97
CA PRO A 11 -14.86 -21.10 25.52
C PRO A 11 -14.51 -19.68 25.08
N ILE A 12 -15.09 -18.67 25.74
CA ILE A 12 -14.87 -17.25 25.42
C ILE A 12 -13.47 -16.82 25.85
N LEU A 13 -13.06 -17.16 27.08
CA LEU A 13 -11.71 -16.91 27.57
C LEU A 13 -10.65 -17.62 26.70
N THR A 14 -10.86 -18.90 26.36
CA THR A 14 -9.96 -19.63 25.45
C THR A 14 -9.88 -18.91 24.09
N SER A 15 -11.01 -18.53 23.48
CA SER A 15 -11.02 -17.84 22.17
C SER A 15 -10.32 -16.49 22.17
N ILE A 16 -10.29 -15.76 23.29
CA ILE A 16 -9.62 -14.46 23.40
C ILE A 16 -8.12 -14.62 23.73
N LEU A 17 -7.73 -15.75 24.35
CA LEU A 17 -6.35 -16.05 24.74
C LEU A 17 -5.55 -16.87 23.70
N THR A 18 -6.17 -17.74 22.89
CA THR A 18 -5.44 -18.69 22.02
C THR A 18 -5.04 -18.17 20.64
N THR A 19 -5.45 -16.97 20.21
CA THR A 19 -5.10 -16.43 18.88
C THR A 19 -3.65 -15.95 18.75
N SER A 20 -2.86 -15.96 19.84
CA SER A 20 -1.44 -15.55 19.83
C SER A 20 -0.43 -16.71 19.76
N ALA A 21 -0.88 -17.96 19.51
CA ALA A 21 -0.01 -19.14 19.58
C ALA A 21 -0.30 -20.19 18.48
N ASN A 22 -0.14 -19.84 17.20
CA ASN A 22 0.01 -20.82 16.11
C ASN A 22 0.64 -20.24 14.82
N THR A 23 1.96 -20.02 14.84
CA THR A 23 2.74 -19.83 13.60
C THR A 23 3.40 -21.16 13.20
N SER A 24 2.88 -21.75 12.13
CA SER A 24 3.49 -22.75 11.23
C SER A 24 4.70 -23.55 11.73
N ARG A 25 4.48 -24.81 12.09
CA ARG A 25 5.50 -25.86 11.91
C ARG A 25 5.45 -26.33 10.45
N ASN A 26 6.54 -26.24 9.69
CA ASN A 26 6.73 -27.11 8.53
C ASN A 26 8.20 -27.39 8.18
N SER A 27 8.49 -28.70 8.08
CA SER A 27 9.59 -29.35 7.34
C SER A 27 11.00 -28.73 7.33
N THR A 28 11.88 -29.28 8.15
CA THR A 28 13.35 -29.21 7.96
C THR A 28 13.83 -30.16 6.84
N PRO A 29 14.61 -29.70 5.84
CA PRO A 29 15.42 -30.57 4.98
C PRO A 29 16.72 -30.97 5.69
N LYS A 30 17.18 -32.22 5.50
CA LYS A 30 18.46 -32.70 6.04
C LYS A 30 19.64 -32.06 5.30
N SER A 31 20.56 -31.43 6.02
CA SER A 31 21.85 -31.01 5.45
C SER A 31 22.86 -32.16 5.50
N THR A 32 23.60 -32.36 4.40
CA THR A 32 24.83 -33.16 4.37
C THR A 32 26.02 -32.23 4.13
N THR A 33 26.97 -32.25 5.04
CA THR A 33 28.20 -31.45 5.01
C THR A 33 29.19 -31.92 3.95
N SER A 34 29.82 -30.99 3.23
CA SER A 34 31.22 -31.16 2.82
C SER A 34 31.95 -29.82 2.92
N SER A 35 33.15 -29.86 3.50
CA SER A 35 34.01 -28.71 3.72
C SER A 35 35.13 -28.68 2.69
N THR A 36 35.52 -27.48 2.25
CA THR A 36 36.85 -27.23 1.69
C THR A 36 37.29 -25.82 2.03
N SER A 37 38.47 -25.72 2.65
CA SER A 37 39.10 -24.47 3.08
C SER A 37 40.22 -24.09 2.11
N ILE A 38 40.33 -22.80 1.76
CA ILE A 38 41.53 -22.21 1.15
C ILE A 38 41.78 -20.84 1.81
N THR A 39 43.05 -20.57 2.14
CA THR A 39 43.51 -19.43 2.96
C THR A 39 44.47 -18.56 2.14
N VAL A 40 44.34 -17.23 2.18
CA VAL A 40 45.32 -16.27 1.59
C VAL A 40 45.50 -15.05 2.54
N PRO A 41 46.73 -14.47 2.70
CA PRO A 41 47.11 -13.72 3.90
C PRO A 41 47.15 -12.15 3.75
N PRO A 42 47.46 -11.36 4.81
CA PRO A 42 47.10 -9.94 4.89
C PRO A 42 48.25 -8.92 4.74
N MET A 43 47.90 -7.67 4.38
CA MET A 43 48.73 -6.45 4.55
C MET A 43 47.84 -5.30 5.07
N LYS A 44 47.95 -4.89 6.34
CA LYS A 44 48.89 -3.93 6.95
C LYS A 44 48.60 -2.43 6.66
N ARG A 45 47.95 -1.78 7.64
CA ARG A 45 48.30 -0.50 8.36
C ARG A 45 49.13 0.56 7.61
N ARG A 46 49.00 1.89 7.79
CA ARG A 46 48.36 2.76 8.83
C ARG A 46 48.51 4.23 8.36
N VAL A 47 47.61 5.15 8.74
CA VAL A 47 47.95 6.45 9.37
C VAL A 47 46.82 6.81 10.34
N SER A 48 47.13 7.46 11.47
CA SER A 48 46.24 7.74 12.59
C SER A 48 46.54 9.09 13.22
N PHE A 49 45.54 9.76 13.83
CA PHE A 49 45.61 10.49 15.13
C PHE A 49 44.13 10.70 15.55
N THR A 50 43.54 9.98 16.54
CA THR A 50 43.59 10.14 18.03
C THR A 50 43.15 11.53 18.52
N ASN A 51 42.44 11.76 19.64
CA ASN A 51 41.84 10.95 20.73
C ASN A 51 40.87 11.88 21.52
N LEU A 52 40.01 11.54 22.49
CA LEU A 52 39.66 10.33 23.28
C LEU A 52 38.11 10.14 23.25
N VAL A 53 37.42 9.24 23.97
CA VAL A 53 37.56 7.78 24.31
C VAL A 53 36.84 7.47 25.65
N GLY A 54 36.07 6.38 25.65
CA GLY A 54 35.54 5.69 26.85
C GLY A 54 34.16 5.08 26.59
N ASN A 55 33.97 3.78 26.34
CA ASN A 55 34.93 2.66 26.29
C ASN A 55 34.44 1.59 25.27
N PRO A 56 35.27 1.08 24.32
CA PRO A 56 34.82 0.10 23.32
C PRO A 56 35.64 -1.21 23.33
N GLU A 57 35.17 -2.26 24.02
CA GLU A 57 35.68 -3.63 23.85
C GLU A 57 34.56 -4.68 23.95
N LEU A 58 33.91 -4.99 22.82
CA LEU A 58 33.41 -6.33 22.50
C LEU A 58 33.54 -6.55 20.98
N PRO A 59 33.85 -7.76 20.48
CA PRO A 59 33.89 -8.05 19.05
C PRO A 59 32.49 -7.94 18.41
N ILE A 60 32.43 -7.51 17.15
CA ILE A 60 31.21 -7.59 16.34
C ILE A 60 31.08 -9.05 15.86
N PRO A 61 29.94 -9.75 16.08
CA PRO A 61 29.77 -11.12 15.61
C PRO A 61 29.54 -11.19 14.10
N ASP A 62 30.36 -11.95 13.38
CA ASP A 62 30.28 -12.12 11.92
C ASP A 62 29.21 -13.14 11.46
N LYS A 63 28.25 -13.51 12.33
CA LYS A 63 27.19 -14.48 12.02
C LYS A 63 25.82 -14.04 12.54
N LEU A 64 24.81 -14.22 11.67
CA LEU A 64 23.41 -13.85 11.91
C LEU A 64 22.77 -14.64 13.06
N GLU A 65 23.27 -15.84 13.33
CA GLU A 65 22.82 -16.73 14.41
C GLU A 65 23.14 -16.14 15.80
N ASP A 66 24.31 -15.54 15.98
CA ASP A 66 24.76 -14.95 17.27
C ASP A 66 23.99 -13.66 17.62
N ILE A 67 23.41 -12.97 16.63
CA ILE A 67 22.59 -11.77 16.81
C ILE A 67 21.23 -12.14 17.44
N LEU A 68 20.70 -13.32 17.11
CA LEU A 68 19.40 -13.78 17.62
C LEU A 68 19.47 -14.20 19.10
N GLU A 69 20.59 -14.77 19.56
CA GLU A 69 20.79 -15.05 20.99
C GLU A 69 21.11 -13.79 21.83
N ALA A 70 21.66 -12.74 21.19
CA ALA A 70 21.93 -11.47 21.86
C ALA A 70 20.64 -10.69 22.20
N ASP A 71 19.61 -10.72 21.34
CA ASP A 71 18.33 -10.08 21.63
C ASP A 71 17.48 -10.85 22.67
N LEU A 72 17.65 -12.18 22.80
CA LEU A 72 17.02 -12.97 23.86
C LEU A 72 17.54 -12.65 25.27
N ASN A 73 18.75 -12.10 25.39
CA ASN A 73 19.39 -11.76 26.67
C ASN A 73 19.45 -10.24 26.95
N ARG A 74 18.81 -9.40 26.13
CA ARG A 74 18.70 -7.96 26.39
C ARG A 74 17.67 -7.67 27.47
N THR A 75 18.14 -7.53 28.71
CA THR A 75 17.41 -6.75 29.71
C THR A 75 17.21 -5.30 29.20
N PRO A 76 15.99 -4.75 29.27
CA PRO A 76 15.70 -3.45 28.66
C PRO A 76 16.38 -2.32 29.44
N SER A 77 17.50 -1.81 28.89
CA SER A 77 18.22 -0.65 29.42
C SER A 77 17.61 0.69 28.97
N GLY A 78 16.28 0.79 29.05
CA GLY A 78 15.65 2.07 29.29
C GLY A 78 15.87 2.42 30.76
N LYS A 79 16.47 3.57 31.07
CA LYS A 79 16.39 4.09 32.44
C LYS A 79 14.90 4.20 32.78
N PRO A 80 14.42 3.57 33.88
CA PRO A 80 13.06 3.82 34.31
C PRO A 80 12.87 5.32 34.54
N LEU A 81 11.72 5.86 34.16
CA LEU A 81 11.17 6.93 34.99
C LEU A 81 11.14 6.37 36.41
N GLU A 82 11.63 7.13 37.39
CA GLU A 82 11.35 6.86 38.80
C GLU A 82 9.84 7.05 39.02
N SER A 83 9.09 5.99 38.70
CA SER A 83 7.68 5.90 39.02
C SER A 83 7.57 5.37 40.44
N THR A 84 6.84 6.12 41.26
CA THR A 84 6.34 5.64 42.55
C THR A 84 5.22 4.62 42.30
N SER A 85 5.56 3.51 41.64
CA SER A 85 4.65 2.40 41.43
C SER A 85 4.51 1.64 42.75
N PRO A 86 3.28 1.48 43.29
CA PRO A 86 3.08 0.69 44.50
C PRO A 86 3.55 -0.74 44.24
N THR A 87 4.26 -1.32 45.22
CA THR A 87 4.82 -2.66 45.12
C THR A 87 3.70 -3.65 44.79
N ARG A 88 3.77 -4.31 43.63
CA ARG A 88 2.73 -5.21 43.13
C ARG A 88 2.62 -6.45 44.03
N VAL A 89 1.67 -6.43 44.97
CA VAL A 89 1.36 -7.59 45.82
C VAL A 89 0.59 -8.63 45.01
N VAL A 90 1.09 -9.86 45.01
CA VAL A 90 0.53 -10.99 44.26
C VAL A 90 -0.17 -11.92 45.23
N GLU A 91 -1.50 -11.87 45.24
CA GLU A 91 -2.36 -12.62 46.16
C GLU A 91 -3.76 -12.80 45.53
N THR A 92 -4.26 -14.04 45.50
CA THR A 92 -5.64 -14.33 45.08
C THR A 92 -6.56 -14.19 46.29
N THR A 93 -7.46 -13.21 46.25
CA THR A 93 -8.37 -12.86 47.36
C THR A 93 -9.83 -13.19 47.04
N ASP A 94 -10.70 -13.22 48.06
CA ASP A 94 -12.15 -13.39 47.87
C ASP A 94 -12.78 -12.32 46.96
N LEU A 95 -12.19 -11.12 46.88
CA LEU A 95 -12.59 -10.09 45.91
C LEU A 95 -12.39 -10.56 44.46
N HIS A 96 -11.28 -11.22 44.17
CA HIS A 96 -11.05 -11.80 42.84
C HIS A 96 -12.09 -12.87 42.53
N HIS A 97 -12.46 -13.72 43.50
CA HIS A 97 -13.54 -14.70 43.33
C HIS A 97 -14.89 -14.02 43.09
N ALA A 98 -15.26 -13.01 43.90
CA ALA A 98 -16.50 -12.26 43.72
C ALA A 98 -16.58 -11.59 42.35
N CYS A 99 -15.52 -10.90 41.91
CA CYS A 99 -15.47 -10.26 40.59
C CYS A 99 -15.48 -11.29 39.44
N ARG A 100 -14.79 -12.43 39.57
CA ARG A 100 -14.78 -13.51 38.57
C ARG A 100 -16.15 -14.18 38.40
N HIS A 101 -16.97 -14.18 39.45
CA HIS A 101 -18.36 -14.67 39.44
C HIS A 101 -19.42 -13.57 39.27
N LEU A 102 -19.00 -12.31 39.08
CA LEU A 102 -19.86 -11.14 38.90
C LEU A 102 -20.81 -10.88 40.09
N ASP A 103 -20.38 -11.23 41.29
CA ASP A 103 -21.13 -11.12 42.54
C ASP A 103 -20.86 -9.76 43.22
N VAL A 104 -21.74 -8.78 42.94
CA VAL A 104 -21.64 -7.40 43.47
C VAL A 104 -21.73 -7.38 44.99
N ASP A 105 -22.59 -8.22 45.58
CA ASP A 105 -22.89 -8.17 47.00
C ASP A 105 -21.73 -8.78 47.81
N ARG A 106 -21.13 -9.89 47.35
CA ARG A 106 -19.88 -10.40 47.93
C ARG A 106 -18.70 -9.44 47.76
N ALA A 107 -18.57 -8.80 46.60
CA ALA A 107 -17.52 -7.79 46.39
C ALA A 107 -17.66 -6.62 47.38
N ALA A 108 -18.89 -6.13 47.61
CA ALA A 108 -19.16 -5.09 48.58
C ALA A 108 -18.88 -5.53 50.03
N VAL A 109 -19.27 -6.75 50.41
CA VAL A 109 -18.96 -7.31 51.74
C VAL A 109 -17.46 -7.42 51.96
N PHE A 110 -16.67 -7.86 50.98
CA PHE A 110 -15.21 -7.90 51.09
C PHE A 110 -14.62 -6.49 51.26
N LEU A 111 -14.98 -5.55 50.36
CA LEU A 111 -14.45 -4.19 50.36
C LEU A 111 -14.80 -3.39 51.63
N ALA A 112 -15.87 -3.75 52.34
CA ALA A 112 -16.22 -3.17 53.63
C ALA A 112 -15.31 -3.62 54.80
N HIS A 113 -14.60 -4.75 54.66
CA HIS A 113 -13.79 -5.35 55.73
C HIS A 113 -12.29 -5.47 55.39
N ALA A 114 -11.92 -5.27 54.12
CA ALA A 114 -10.55 -5.42 53.66
C ALA A 114 -9.71 -4.14 53.81
N SER A 115 -8.39 -4.29 53.88
CA SER A 115 -7.46 -3.15 53.88
C SER A 115 -7.50 -2.40 52.54
N SER A 116 -7.29 -1.09 52.56
CA SER A 116 -7.40 -0.23 51.36
C SER A 116 -6.50 -0.66 50.20
N ASP A 117 -5.36 -1.30 50.48
CA ASP A 117 -4.40 -1.74 49.46
C ASP A 117 -4.85 -3.04 48.75
N SER A 118 -5.71 -3.84 49.40
CA SER A 118 -6.13 -5.17 48.91
C SER A 118 -6.94 -5.14 47.61
N VAL A 119 -7.61 -4.02 47.31
CA VAL A 119 -8.36 -3.81 46.06
C VAL A 119 -7.44 -3.85 44.82
N ASN A 120 -6.15 -3.57 45.03
CA ASN A 120 -5.12 -3.47 44.01
C ASN A 120 -4.18 -4.68 43.97
N PHE A 121 -4.45 -5.71 44.79
CA PHE A 121 -3.75 -7.00 44.67
C PHE A 121 -4.05 -7.63 43.31
N VAL A 122 -3.15 -8.49 42.85
CA VAL A 122 -3.32 -9.25 41.60
C VAL A 122 -3.32 -10.75 41.85
N SER A 123 -4.13 -11.49 41.11
CA SER A 123 -4.20 -12.95 41.20
C SER A 123 -2.86 -13.62 40.89
N VAL A 124 -2.58 -14.73 41.56
CA VAL A 124 -1.31 -15.47 41.43
C VAL A 124 -1.15 -16.11 40.05
N GLU A 125 -2.24 -16.61 39.47
CA GLU A 125 -2.22 -17.42 38.24
C GLU A 125 -2.01 -16.56 36.98
N ASP A 126 -2.79 -15.48 36.85
CA ASP A 126 -2.90 -14.68 35.63
C ASP A 126 -2.36 -13.25 35.79
N GLY A 127 -2.18 -12.78 37.03
CA GLY A 127 -1.85 -11.39 37.34
C GLY A 127 -3.04 -10.41 37.23
N TYR A 128 -4.28 -10.90 37.10
CA TYR A 128 -5.46 -10.03 36.98
C TYR A 128 -5.77 -9.31 38.30
N SER A 129 -6.08 -8.01 38.24
CA SER A 129 -6.71 -7.31 39.36
C SER A 129 -8.21 -7.62 39.43
N ALA A 130 -8.85 -7.32 40.56
CA ALA A 130 -10.31 -7.36 40.68
C ALA A 130 -11.02 -6.51 39.62
N LEU A 131 -10.47 -5.34 39.27
CA LEU A 131 -11.00 -4.46 38.23
C LEU A 131 -10.85 -5.05 36.82
N THR A 132 -9.73 -5.73 36.56
CA THR A 132 -9.50 -6.49 35.32
C THR A 132 -10.57 -7.56 35.14
N LEU A 133 -10.82 -8.38 36.19
CA LEU A 133 -11.84 -9.43 36.17
C LEU A 133 -13.25 -8.86 35.92
N ALA A 134 -13.61 -7.74 36.54
CA ALA A 134 -14.88 -7.05 36.28
C ALA A 134 -14.99 -6.57 34.82
N ALA A 135 -13.92 -6.01 34.25
CA ALA A 135 -13.88 -5.51 32.88
C ALA A 135 -13.93 -6.60 31.79
N MET A 136 -13.59 -7.85 32.14
CA MET A 136 -13.63 -9.03 31.23
C MET A 136 -15.01 -9.71 31.14
N ALA A 137 -16.04 -9.16 31.78
CA ALA A 137 -17.39 -9.74 31.76
C ALA A 137 -17.95 -9.88 30.32
N PRO A 138 -18.73 -10.93 30.04
CA PRO A 138 -19.41 -11.08 28.75
C PRO A 138 -20.52 -10.03 28.57
N ASP A 139 -20.88 -9.78 27.31
CA ASP A 139 -21.97 -8.90 26.84
C ASP A 139 -23.25 -8.93 27.70
N SER A 140 -23.74 -10.13 27.97
CA SER A 140 -24.92 -10.45 28.78
C SER A 140 -24.88 -9.94 30.23
N HIS A 141 -23.73 -9.46 30.71
CA HIS A 141 -23.52 -9.00 32.09
C HIS A 141 -22.87 -7.62 32.18
N PHE A 142 -22.87 -6.81 31.11
CA PHE A 142 -22.26 -5.47 31.11
C PHE A 142 -22.81 -4.53 32.21
N ASP A 143 -24.10 -4.63 32.56
CA ASP A 143 -24.69 -3.83 33.66
C ASP A 143 -24.11 -4.20 35.03
N VAL A 144 -23.89 -5.49 35.29
CA VAL A 144 -23.30 -6.00 36.54
C VAL A 144 -21.81 -5.66 36.60
N SER A 145 -21.13 -5.79 35.46
CA SER A 145 -19.74 -5.37 35.25
C SER A 145 -19.54 -3.88 35.53
N LEU A 146 -20.44 -3.01 35.07
CA LEU A 146 -20.42 -1.57 35.37
C LEU A 146 -20.57 -1.30 36.87
N ARG A 147 -21.52 -1.95 37.55
CA ARG A 147 -21.71 -1.81 39.00
C ARG A 147 -20.46 -2.25 39.77
N LEU A 148 -19.81 -3.34 39.37
CA LEU A 148 -18.53 -3.77 39.95
C LEU A 148 -17.42 -2.77 39.69
N ALA A 149 -17.25 -2.27 38.45
CA ALA A 149 -16.22 -1.30 38.12
C ALA A 149 -16.37 0.01 38.92
N GLN A 150 -17.61 0.49 39.08
CA GLN A 150 -17.95 1.65 39.92
C GLN A 150 -17.61 1.42 41.40
N LEU A 151 -18.02 0.28 41.96
CA LEU A 151 -17.71 -0.09 43.35
C LEU A 151 -16.19 -0.19 43.58
N LEU A 152 -15.47 -0.89 42.71
CA LEU A 152 -14.03 -1.08 42.81
C LEU A 152 -13.26 0.25 42.72
N THR A 153 -13.60 1.09 41.73
CA THR A 153 -12.96 2.42 41.58
C THR A 153 -13.29 3.38 42.72
N HIS A 154 -14.50 3.31 43.30
CA HIS A 154 -14.85 4.05 44.52
C HIS A 154 -13.96 3.66 45.72
N HIS A 155 -13.60 2.37 45.83
CA HIS A 155 -12.67 1.85 46.84
C HIS A 155 -11.18 1.97 46.46
N GLY A 156 -10.83 2.71 45.39
CA GLY A 156 -9.43 2.99 45.03
C GLY A 156 -8.76 1.97 44.10
N ALA A 157 -9.53 1.15 43.38
CA ALA A 157 -8.99 0.28 42.34
C ALA A 157 -8.31 1.10 41.22
N SER A 158 -7.05 0.78 40.94
CA SER A 158 -6.26 1.46 39.91
C SER A 158 -6.55 0.92 38.51
N VAL A 159 -6.95 1.85 37.63
CA VAL A 159 -7.20 1.58 36.21
C VAL A 159 -5.94 1.25 35.40
N SER A 160 -4.75 1.53 35.96
CA SER A 160 -3.47 1.39 35.27
C SER A 160 -2.73 0.08 35.59
N LEU A 161 -3.29 -0.80 36.43
CA LEU A 161 -2.67 -2.07 36.78
C LEU A 161 -2.71 -3.04 35.58
N PRO A 162 -1.55 -3.48 35.06
CA PRO A 162 -1.50 -4.47 34.00
C PRO A 162 -1.57 -5.89 34.58
N ASP A 163 -2.08 -6.84 33.80
CA ASP A 163 -1.99 -8.27 34.09
C ASP A 163 -0.58 -8.85 33.79
N SER A 164 -0.46 -10.18 33.61
CA SER A 164 0.80 -10.81 33.20
C SER A 164 1.20 -10.55 31.74
N GLN A 165 0.25 -10.13 30.90
CA GLN A 165 0.44 -9.83 29.48
C GLN A 165 0.53 -8.31 29.22
N GLY A 166 0.63 -7.49 30.27
CA GLY A 166 0.67 -6.03 30.15
C GLY A 166 -0.72 -5.37 29.97
N PHE A 167 -1.81 -6.14 29.91
CA PHE A 167 -3.14 -5.59 29.63
C PHE A 167 -3.80 -5.05 30.89
N THR A 168 -4.23 -3.79 30.83
CA THR A 168 -5.02 -3.12 31.88
C THR A 168 -6.53 -3.37 31.70
N ALA A 169 -7.34 -2.99 32.67
CA ALA A 169 -8.81 -3.08 32.56
C ALA A 169 -9.36 -2.39 31.30
N LEU A 170 -8.75 -1.27 30.86
CA LEU A 170 -9.09 -0.57 29.60
C LEU A 170 -8.93 -1.46 28.35
N HIS A 171 -7.90 -2.31 28.32
CA HIS A 171 -7.68 -3.25 27.21
C HIS A 171 -8.76 -4.33 27.15
N TRP A 172 -9.17 -4.81 28.32
CA TRP A 172 -10.14 -5.90 28.43
C TRP A 172 -11.56 -5.44 28.11
N CYS A 173 -12.03 -4.31 28.65
CA CYS A 173 -13.34 -3.77 28.25
C CYS A 173 -13.38 -3.39 26.77
N ALA A 174 -12.26 -2.89 26.21
CA ALA A 174 -12.12 -2.65 24.77
C ALA A 174 -12.12 -3.94 23.93
N ALA A 175 -11.56 -5.04 24.45
CA ALA A 175 -11.50 -6.33 23.76
C ALA A 175 -12.83 -7.10 23.76
N VAL A 176 -13.69 -6.92 24.76
CA VAL A 176 -15.03 -7.53 24.82
C VAL A 176 -16.15 -6.61 24.31
N GLY A 177 -15.86 -5.32 24.09
CA GLY A 177 -16.82 -4.34 23.61
C GLY A 177 -17.67 -3.66 24.69
N ASN A 178 -17.26 -3.73 25.97
CA ASN A 178 -17.98 -3.10 27.08
C ASN A 178 -17.74 -1.59 27.11
N ALA A 179 -18.44 -0.87 26.23
CA ALA A 179 -18.38 0.58 26.10
C ALA A 179 -18.76 1.32 27.40
N SER A 180 -19.68 0.77 28.20
CA SER A 180 -20.15 1.38 29.44
C SER A 180 -19.07 1.38 30.53
N VAL A 181 -18.41 0.24 30.76
CA VAL A 181 -17.25 0.17 31.67
C VAL A 181 -16.11 1.00 31.12
N LEU A 182 -15.82 0.90 29.81
CA LEU A 182 -14.77 1.69 29.18
C LEU A 182 -14.98 3.19 29.42
N GLN A 183 -16.20 3.71 29.22
CA GLN A 183 -16.52 5.12 29.47
C GLN A 183 -16.33 5.51 30.95
N HIS A 184 -16.74 4.66 31.89
CA HIS A 184 -16.52 4.90 33.32
C HIS A 184 -15.02 4.93 33.67
N LEU A 185 -14.24 3.97 33.17
CA LEU A 185 -12.80 3.92 33.41
C LEU A 185 -12.08 5.10 32.77
N LEU A 186 -12.48 5.53 31.56
CA LEU A 186 -11.91 6.69 30.88
C LEU A 186 -12.17 8.01 31.61
N ALA A 187 -13.32 8.14 32.29
CA ALA A 187 -13.63 9.31 33.12
C ALA A 187 -12.77 9.38 34.41
N MET A 188 -12.26 8.24 34.88
CA MET A 188 -11.44 8.12 36.09
C MET A 188 -9.93 8.04 35.79
N ALA A 189 -9.54 7.74 34.55
CA ALA A 189 -8.15 7.50 34.17
C ALA A 189 -7.39 8.80 33.88
N PRO A 190 -6.12 8.93 34.32
CA PRO A 190 -5.25 9.98 33.82
C PRO A 190 -4.89 9.70 32.35
N SER A 191 -4.70 10.75 31.54
CA SER A 191 -4.45 10.63 30.10
C SER A 191 -3.23 9.77 29.73
N SER A 192 -2.28 9.60 30.66
CA SER A 192 -1.13 8.71 30.51
C SER A 192 -1.49 7.22 30.41
N CYS A 193 -2.71 6.81 30.78
CA CYS A 193 -3.16 5.42 30.74
C CYS A 193 -3.74 4.99 29.38
N MET A 194 -4.01 5.93 28.47
CA MET A 194 -4.73 5.69 27.21
C MET A 194 -4.00 4.74 26.25
N ASP A 195 -2.69 4.97 26.11
CA ASP A 195 -1.83 4.28 25.13
C ASP A 195 -0.79 3.39 25.82
N LEU A 196 -1.07 2.91 27.03
CA LEU A 196 -0.24 1.88 27.68
C LEU A 196 -0.19 0.62 26.78
N PRO A 197 1.00 0.08 26.45
CA PRO A 197 1.11 -1.10 25.61
C PRO A 197 0.99 -2.39 26.43
N GLY A 198 0.26 -3.37 25.90
CA GLY A 198 0.44 -4.78 26.29
C GLY A 198 1.75 -5.37 25.75
N ALA A 199 2.00 -6.65 26.02
CA ALA A 199 3.24 -7.35 25.66
C ALA A 199 3.60 -7.28 24.16
N ASN A 200 2.58 -7.30 23.28
CA ASN A 200 2.75 -7.19 21.82
C ASN A 200 2.67 -5.73 21.29
N GLY A 201 2.65 -4.73 22.16
CA GLY A 201 2.43 -3.33 21.80
C GLY A 201 0.96 -2.94 21.53
N ASP A 202 0.02 -3.90 21.55
CA ASP A 202 -1.41 -3.61 21.46
C ASP A 202 -1.84 -2.67 22.59
N THR A 203 -2.39 -1.51 22.23
CA THR A 203 -3.11 -0.60 23.14
C THR A 203 -4.59 -0.96 23.22
N ALA A 204 -5.36 -0.34 24.14
CA ALA A 204 -6.82 -0.53 24.21
C ALA A 204 -7.51 -0.25 22.85
N LEU A 205 -7.04 0.73 22.09
CA LEU A 205 -7.57 1.05 20.75
C LEU A 205 -7.26 -0.06 19.72
N HIS A 206 -6.10 -0.73 19.81
CA HIS A 206 -5.81 -1.91 18.98
C HIS A 206 -6.78 -3.05 19.31
N ARG A 207 -7.05 -3.32 20.60
CA ARG A 207 -7.98 -4.38 21.03
C ARG A 207 -9.41 -4.11 20.52
N ALA A 208 -9.93 -2.90 20.72
CA ALA A 208 -11.23 -2.51 20.17
C ALA A 208 -11.31 -2.63 18.63
N SER A 209 -10.20 -2.33 17.94
CA SER A 209 -10.11 -2.40 16.48
C SER A 209 -10.07 -3.83 15.94
N ARG A 210 -9.28 -4.70 16.57
CA ARG A 210 -9.11 -6.11 16.19
C ARG A 210 -10.41 -6.93 16.33
N PHE A 211 -11.20 -6.66 17.35
CA PHE A 211 -12.52 -7.29 17.57
C PHE A 211 -13.70 -6.48 16.99
N GLY A 212 -13.40 -5.30 16.43
CA GLY A 212 -14.33 -4.44 15.69
C GLY A 212 -15.41 -3.73 16.52
N HIS A 213 -15.13 -3.44 17.79
CA HIS A 213 -16.03 -2.76 18.71
C HIS A 213 -16.09 -1.24 18.44
N ALA A 214 -16.90 -0.86 17.45
CA ALA A 214 -17.01 0.50 16.94
C ALA A 214 -17.29 1.59 18.00
N ASP A 215 -18.08 1.31 19.04
CA ASP A 215 -18.33 2.26 20.13
C ASP A 215 -17.13 2.44 21.05
N CYS A 216 -16.37 1.37 21.31
CA CYS A 216 -15.12 1.46 22.06
C CYS A 216 -14.07 2.29 21.29
N ILE A 217 -13.99 2.11 19.97
CA ILE A 217 -13.15 2.93 19.07
C ILE A 217 -13.55 4.41 19.16
N ARG A 218 -14.84 4.73 19.04
CA ARG A 218 -15.35 6.11 19.19
C ARG A 218 -14.98 6.72 20.54
N LEU A 219 -15.21 6.01 21.65
CA LEU A 219 -14.90 6.49 23.00
C LEU A 219 -13.40 6.72 23.21
N LEU A 220 -12.55 5.80 22.77
CA LEU A 220 -11.09 5.93 22.89
C LEU A 220 -10.55 7.09 22.06
N LEU A 221 -11.01 7.25 20.81
CA LEU A 221 -10.61 8.35 19.93
C LEU A 221 -11.10 9.73 20.44
N LEU A 222 -12.27 9.78 21.09
CA LEU A 222 -12.80 10.97 21.76
C LEU A 222 -11.93 11.38 22.96
N HIS A 223 -11.44 10.42 23.74
CA HIS A 223 -10.54 10.65 24.87
C HIS A 223 -9.05 10.75 24.47
N GLY A 224 -8.77 10.87 23.17
CA GLY A 224 -7.43 11.21 22.66
C GLY A 224 -6.47 10.04 22.43
N ALA A 225 -6.92 8.78 22.46
CA ALA A 225 -6.07 7.62 22.17
C ALA A 225 -5.34 7.75 20.81
N SER A 226 -4.08 7.30 20.78
CA SER A 226 -3.20 7.45 19.63
C SER A 226 -3.58 6.54 18.47
N THR A 227 -3.82 7.14 17.30
CA THR A 227 -4.01 6.43 16.02
C THR A 227 -2.70 5.96 15.40
N CYS A 228 -1.55 6.28 16.00
CA CYS A 228 -0.21 6.01 15.47
C CYS A 228 0.66 5.18 16.42
N ALA A 229 0.12 4.70 17.55
CA ALA A 229 0.75 3.65 18.34
C ALA A 229 0.92 2.39 17.48
N LEU A 230 1.98 1.60 17.72
CA LEU A 230 2.34 0.44 16.90
C LEU A 230 2.43 -0.82 17.75
N THR A 231 1.94 -1.94 17.21
CA THR A 231 2.32 -3.28 17.69
C THR A 231 3.77 -3.60 17.33
N LEU A 232 4.31 -4.70 17.88
CA LEU A 232 5.63 -5.23 17.48
C LEU A 232 5.73 -5.53 15.97
N ASP A 233 4.59 -5.86 15.34
CA ASP A 233 4.46 -6.09 13.89
C ASP A 233 4.30 -4.79 13.06
N MET A 234 4.43 -3.61 13.67
CA MET A 234 4.30 -2.28 13.04
C MET A 234 2.89 -1.94 12.52
N HIS A 235 1.86 -2.63 13.01
CA HIS A 235 0.46 -2.30 12.74
C HIS A 235 -0.01 -1.15 13.63
N THR A 236 -0.72 -0.17 13.07
CA THR A 236 -1.54 0.80 13.82
C THR A 236 -2.89 0.19 14.23
N PRO A 237 -3.69 0.86 15.08
CA PRO A 237 -5.05 0.43 15.35
C PRO A 237 -5.95 0.35 14.11
N LEU A 238 -5.75 1.22 13.12
CA LEU A 238 -6.51 1.17 11.86
C LEU A 238 -6.10 -0.03 11.01
N ASP A 239 -4.82 -0.42 11.03
CA ASP A 239 -4.35 -1.58 10.28
C ASP A 239 -4.93 -2.89 10.85
N VAL A 240 -4.96 -3.05 12.18
CA VAL A 240 -5.57 -4.25 12.81
C VAL A 240 -7.10 -4.31 12.68
N ALA A 241 -7.78 -3.22 12.30
CA ALA A 241 -9.18 -3.25 11.85
C ALA A 241 -9.34 -3.80 10.41
N GLY A 242 -8.24 -3.92 9.66
CA GLY A 242 -8.20 -4.41 8.28
C GLY A 242 -7.80 -5.87 8.15
N PHE A 243 -6.81 -6.31 8.92
CA PHE A 243 -6.23 -7.66 8.79
C PHE A 243 -7.17 -8.76 9.31
N ALA A 244 -7.39 -9.77 8.46
CA ALA A 244 -7.95 -11.05 8.85
C ALA A 244 -6.83 -12.09 9.02
N ASP A 245 -6.93 -12.90 10.07
CA ASP A 245 -6.22 -14.17 10.25
C ASP A 245 -6.83 -15.32 9.39
N GLY A 246 -7.47 -14.96 8.27
CA GLY A 246 -8.28 -15.86 7.45
C GLY A 246 -9.75 -15.96 7.87
N SER A 247 -10.17 -15.39 9.00
CA SER A 247 -11.57 -15.42 9.42
C SER A 247 -12.46 -14.41 8.68
N THR A 248 -13.31 -14.90 7.78
CA THR A 248 -14.38 -14.13 7.10
C THR A 248 -15.51 -13.74 8.05
N VAL A 249 -15.64 -14.41 9.20
CA VAL A 249 -16.76 -14.29 10.17
C VAL A 249 -16.93 -12.87 10.73
N TYR A 250 -15.90 -12.02 10.67
CA TYR A 250 -15.88 -10.69 11.28
C TYR A 250 -15.90 -9.51 10.30
N GLU A 251 -16.15 -9.69 9.00
CA GLU A 251 -16.02 -8.58 8.02
C GLU A 251 -16.98 -7.40 8.27
N ALA A 252 -18.20 -7.67 8.72
CA ALA A 252 -19.13 -6.62 9.13
C ALA A 252 -18.62 -5.82 10.34
N SER A 253 -17.99 -6.50 11.31
CA SER A 253 -17.37 -5.89 12.49
C SER A 253 -16.15 -5.03 12.11
N ARG A 254 -15.28 -5.54 11.23
CA ARG A 254 -14.15 -4.80 10.65
C ARG A 254 -14.61 -3.56 9.88
N THR A 255 -15.68 -3.67 9.09
CA THR A 255 -16.26 -2.53 8.36
C THR A 255 -16.80 -1.47 9.32
N ALA A 256 -17.50 -1.87 10.39
CA ALA A 256 -17.96 -0.95 11.43
C ALA A 256 -16.80 -0.25 12.16
N ALA A 257 -15.69 -0.96 12.42
CA ALA A 257 -14.49 -0.40 13.02
C ALA A 257 -13.81 0.64 12.13
N ARG A 258 -13.60 0.32 10.85
CA ARG A 258 -13.04 1.26 9.86
C ARG A 258 -13.94 2.49 9.72
N ALA A 259 -15.27 2.32 9.68
CA ALA A 259 -16.22 3.44 9.69
C ALA A 259 -16.16 4.31 10.97
N ALA A 260 -15.89 3.72 12.14
CA ALA A 260 -15.69 4.45 13.39
C ALA A 260 -14.42 5.32 13.36
N PHE A 261 -13.32 4.83 12.78
CA PHE A 261 -12.13 5.65 12.49
C PHE A 261 -12.45 6.79 11.52
N MET A 262 -13.10 6.50 10.38
CA MET A 262 -13.33 7.49 9.32
C MET A 262 -14.30 8.62 9.70
N SER A 263 -15.20 8.37 10.66
CA SER A 263 -16.09 9.37 11.25
C SER A 263 -15.40 10.18 12.36
N SER A 264 -14.63 9.52 13.24
CA SER A 264 -13.97 10.19 14.38
C SER A 264 -12.69 10.94 14.00
N ARG A 265 -11.97 10.46 12.98
CA ARG A 265 -10.67 10.98 12.51
C ARG A 265 -10.62 10.98 10.97
N PRO A 266 -11.33 11.89 10.28
CA PRO A 266 -11.37 11.94 8.81
C PRO A 266 -10.01 12.07 8.12
N GLN A 267 -8.99 12.56 8.83
CA GLN A 267 -7.61 12.62 8.35
C GLN A 267 -6.94 11.26 8.13
N LEU A 268 -7.54 10.15 8.60
CA LEU A 268 -7.03 8.81 8.34
C LEU A 268 -7.40 8.26 6.95
N LYS A 269 -8.23 8.98 6.19
CA LYS A 269 -8.65 8.59 4.84
C LYS A 269 -7.51 8.62 3.84
N THR A 270 -7.60 7.76 2.82
CA THR A 270 -6.75 7.82 1.63
C THR A 270 -7.27 8.88 0.66
N LEU A 271 -6.39 9.77 0.20
CA LEU A 271 -6.70 10.74 -0.85
C LEU A 271 -6.44 10.14 -2.23
N VAL A 272 -7.45 10.08 -3.10
CA VAL A 272 -7.29 9.66 -4.49
C VAL A 272 -7.39 10.90 -5.39
N LEU A 273 -6.35 11.19 -6.15
CA LEU A 273 -6.30 12.37 -7.03
C LEU A 273 -6.41 11.99 -8.50
N HIS A 274 -7.34 12.63 -9.21
CA HIS A 274 -7.48 12.55 -10.66
C HIS A 274 -8.03 13.86 -11.20
N HIS A 275 -7.69 14.24 -12.44
CA HIS A 275 -8.26 15.42 -13.09
C HIS A 275 -8.51 15.19 -14.60
N PRO A 276 -9.64 15.66 -15.16
CA PRO A 276 -9.98 15.49 -16.58
C PRO A 276 -8.87 15.86 -17.59
N ASP A 277 -8.12 16.95 -17.36
CA ASP A 277 -6.93 17.32 -18.16
C ASP A 277 -5.97 16.14 -18.47
N CYS A 278 -5.84 15.15 -17.58
CA CYS A 278 -4.97 13.98 -17.81
C CYS A 278 -5.44 13.13 -19.01
N HIS A 279 -6.72 13.21 -19.41
CA HIS A 279 -7.26 12.57 -20.61
C HIS A 279 -6.87 13.32 -21.90
N GLU A 280 -6.50 14.61 -21.83
CA GLU A 280 -6.14 15.42 -23.01
C GLU A 280 -4.77 15.07 -23.61
N HIS A 281 -3.95 14.29 -22.92
CA HIS A 281 -2.76 13.66 -23.52
C HIS A 281 -3.22 12.59 -24.52
N MET A 282 -3.30 12.94 -25.80
CA MET A 282 -3.61 12.00 -26.87
C MET A 282 -2.34 11.30 -27.38
N THR A 283 -2.48 10.00 -27.63
CA THR A 283 -1.48 9.11 -28.21
C THR A 283 -2.02 8.57 -29.55
N ALA A 284 -1.24 7.75 -30.26
CA ALA A 284 -1.68 7.17 -31.53
C ALA A 284 -2.84 6.17 -31.30
N ALA A 285 -3.62 5.90 -32.35
CA ALA A 285 -4.63 4.84 -32.29
C ALA A 285 -3.98 3.49 -31.90
N SER A 286 -4.68 2.70 -31.07
CA SER A 286 -4.20 1.45 -30.44
C SER A 286 -2.90 1.53 -29.61
N HIS A 287 -2.45 2.74 -29.25
CA HIS A 287 -1.32 2.91 -28.33
C HIS A 287 -1.68 2.47 -26.89
N GLN A 288 -0.72 1.84 -26.20
CA GLN A 288 -0.92 1.24 -24.88
C GLN A 288 -1.04 2.26 -23.75
N GLU A 289 -0.23 3.32 -23.79
CA GLU A 289 -0.49 4.51 -22.96
C GLU A 289 -1.71 5.24 -23.57
N SER A 290 -2.85 5.15 -22.88
CA SER A 290 -4.18 5.50 -23.36
C SER A 290 -5.05 6.05 -22.21
N PRO A 291 -5.97 7.00 -22.44
CA PRO A 291 -6.90 7.49 -21.41
C PRO A 291 -7.71 6.39 -20.73
N LEU A 292 -7.96 5.27 -21.42
CA LEU A 292 -8.70 4.11 -20.88
C LEU A 292 -8.04 3.54 -19.61
N ARG A 293 -6.72 3.70 -19.43
CA ARG A 293 -6.00 3.30 -18.21
C ARG A 293 -6.55 3.97 -16.95
N LEU A 294 -6.92 5.24 -17.05
CA LEU A 294 -7.50 5.97 -15.92
C LEU A 294 -8.93 5.51 -15.65
N ALA A 295 -9.71 5.30 -16.72
CA ALA A 295 -11.10 4.82 -16.61
C ALA A 295 -11.17 3.43 -15.96
N ALA A 296 -10.27 2.50 -16.32
CA ALA A 296 -10.18 1.17 -15.71
C ALA A 296 -9.94 1.22 -14.19
N ILE A 297 -9.23 2.23 -13.69
CA ILE A 297 -9.01 2.40 -12.25
C ILE A 297 -10.20 3.12 -11.59
N LEU A 298 -10.69 4.20 -12.21
CA LEU A 298 -11.61 5.17 -11.61
C LEU A 298 -13.08 4.82 -11.77
N ASP A 299 -13.50 4.25 -12.90
CA ASP A 299 -14.92 4.00 -13.18
C ASP A 299 -15.57 3.13 -12.08
N PRO A 300 -14.97 2.03 -11.59
CA PRO A 300 -15.55 1.25 -10.49
C PRO A 300 -15.58 2.02 -9.16
N ILE A 301 -14.58 2.85 -8.89
CA ILE A 301 -14.51 3.69 -7.67
C ILE A 301 -15.64 4.73 -7.69
N LEU A 302 -15.94 5.28 -8.86
CA LEU A 302 -16.94 6.32 -9.07
C LEU A 302 -18.37 5.78 -9.30
N GLN A 303 -18.52 4.52 -9.70
CA GLN A 303 -19.83 3.86 -9.89
C GLN A 303 -20.43 3.30 -8.59
N HIS A 304 -19.63 3.09 -7.54
CA HIS A 304 -20.10 2.71 -6.20
C HIS A 304 -19.92 3.85 -5.15
N PRO A 305 -20.36 5.10 -5.40
CA PRO A 305 -19.98 6.22 -4.55
C PRO A 305 -20.63 6.16 -3.16
N GLN A 306 -21.93 5.82 -3.08
CA GLN A 306 -22.70 5.68 -1.83
C GLN A 306 -23.96 4.82 -2.05
N GLU A 307 -23.84 3.49 -2.06
CA GLU A 307 -25.04 2.66 -1.85
C GLU A 307 -25.40 2.62 -0.35
N THR A 308 -26.65 2.95 -0.06
CA THR A 308 -27.25 2.92 1.27
C THR A 308 -27.16 1.53 1.89
N ILE A 309 -26.95 1.49 3.21
CA ILE A 309 -26.76 0.28 4.02
C ILE A 309 -27.92 -0.72 3.82
N HIS A 310 -27.74 -1.63 2.87
CA HIS A 310 -28.34 -2.95 2.86
C HIS A 310 -27.19 -3.96 2.91
N VAL A 311 -27.09 -4.67 4.03
CA VAL A 311 -26.05 -5.67 4.25
C VAL A 311 -26.46 -6.93 3.49
N ASP A 312 -26.22 -6.95 2.18
CA ASP A 312 -26.19 -8.20 1.42
C ASP A 312 -24.84 -8.87 1.66
N VAL A 313 -24.87 -9.94 2.45
CA VAL A 313 -23.68 -10.72 2.83
C VAL A 313 -23.15 -11.57 1.66
N SER A 314 -23.81 -11.56 0.49
CA SER A 314 -23.48 -12.39 -0.67
C SER A 314 -22.63 -11.71 -1.75
N SER A 315 -22.52 -10.38 -1.79
CA SER A 315 -21.77 -9.67 -2.84
C SER A 315 -20.32 -9.38 -2.45
N SER A 316 -19.36 -10.03 -3.11
CA SER A 316 -17.91 -9.84 -2.93
C SER A 316 -17.36 -8.57 -3.62
N SER A 317 -18.14 -7.51 -3.67
CA SER A 317 -17.80 -6.25 -4.36
C SER A 317 -16.88 -5.37 -3.51
N PHE A 318 -15.91 -4.73 -4.16
CA PHE A 318 -15.05 -3.73 -3.54
C PHE A 318 -15.91 -2.51 -3.13
N HIS A 319 -16.10 -2.31 -1.83
CA HIS A 319 -16.95 -1.26 -1.27
C HIS A 319 -16.11 -0.20 -0.52
N PRO A 320 -15.57 0.84 -1.22
CA PRO A 320 -14.64 1.82 -0.63
C PRO A 320 -15.31 2.85 0.31
N SER A 321 -16.55 2.61 0.74
CA SER A 321 -17.47 3.59 1.29
C SER A 321 -16.90 4.33 2.52
N GLY A 322 -16.63 5.62 2.33
CA GLY A 322 -16.19 6.53 3.39
C GLY A 322 -14.69 6.48 3.75
N MET A 323 -13.93 5.51 3.24
CA MET A 323 -12.51 5.27 3.57
C MET A 323 -11.54 6.06 2.71
N MET A 324 -11.96 6.48 1.52
CA MET A 324 -11.20 7.33 0.61
C MET A 324 -11.94 8.63 0.29
N VAL A 325 -11.19 9.62 -0.19
CA VAL A 325 -11.71 10.86 -0.77
C VAL A 325 -11.15 11.00 -2.17
N VAL A 326 -12.01 10.95 -3.19
CA VAL A 326 -11.61 11.26 -4.57
C VAL A 326 -11.69 12.77 -4.78
N SER A 327 -10.64 13.38 -5.33
CA SER A 327 -10.62 14.82 -5.61
C SER A 327 -9.98 15.15 -6.96
N SER A 328 -10.56 16.13 -7.64
CA SER A 328 -10.00 16.85 -8.78
C SER A 328 -9.65 18.30 -8.44
N ASP A 329 -9.86 18.75 -7.21
CA ASP A 329 -9.58 20.13 -6.77
C ASP A 329 -8.12 20.31 -6.35
N PHE A 330 -7.25 20.52 -7.34
CA PHE A 330 -5.84 20.85 -7.17
C PHE A 330 -5.29 21.60 -8.38
N ALA A 331 -4.31 22.49 -8.16
CA ALA A 331 -3.72 23.31 -9.22
C ALA A 331 -2.75 22.54 -10.14
N PHE A 332 -2.39 23.15 -11.27
CA PHE A 332 -1.20 22.77 -12.03
C PHE A 332 0.07 22.98 -11.20
N VAL A 333 1.11 22.16 -11.42
CA VAL A 333 2.45 22.50 -10.92
C VAL A 333 2.96 23.77 -11.60
N SER A 334 3.66 24.62 -10.85
CA SER A 334 4.30 25.80 -11.41
C SER A 334 5.61 25.45 -12.13
N LEU A 335 5.92 26.16 -13.21
CA LEU A 335 7.13 25.93 -14.00
C LEU A 335 8.43 26.20 -13.22
N SER A 336 8.38 26.96 -12.12
CA SER A 336 9.50 27.13 -11.19
C SER A 336 9.81 25.84 -10.45
N VAL A 337 8.79 25.12 -9.96
CA VAL A 337 8.94 23.80 -9.31
C VAL A 337 9.44 22.76 -10.33
N VAL A 338 8.87 22.72 -11.55
CA VAL A 338 9.35 21.82 -12.61
C VAL A 338 10.84 22.04 -12.91
N ARG A 339 11.30 23.30 -12.97
CA ARG A 339 12.71 23.66 -13.18
C ARG A 339 13.65 23.36 -12.01
N ARG A 340 13.15 22.87 -10.87
CA ARG A 340 13.99 22.28 -9.79
C ARG A 340 14.37 20.83 -10.08
N VAL A 341 13.70 20.18 -11.05
CA VAL A 341 13.83 18.75 -11.36
C VAL A 341 14.24 18.50 -12.82
N HIS A 342 13.94 19.44 -13.72
CA HIS A 342 14.32 19.40 -15.13
C HIS A 342 15.07 20.65 -15.56
N SER A 343 15.98 20.50 -16.53
CA SER A 343 16.72 21.61 -17.12
C SER A 343 15.79 22.66 -17.74
N ALA A 344 16.17 23.94 -17.60
CA ALA A 344 15.42 25.03 -18.22
C ALA A 344 15.27 24.83 -19.74
N LYS A 345 16.32 24.34 -20.42
CA LYS A 345 16.32 24.02 -21.84
C LYS A 345 15.25 23.00 -22.22
N TYR A 346 15.10 21.92 -21.45
CA TYR A 346 14.05 20.92 -21.68
C TYR A 346 12.66 21.51 -21.44
N VAL A 347 12.45 22.18 -20.30
CA VAL A 347 11.15 22.80 -19.95
C VAL A 347 10.70 23.83 -21.00
N ASP A 348 11.63 24.61 -21.54
CA ASP A 348 11.32 25.61 -22.57
C ASP A 348 11.13 24.96 -23.96
N THR A 349 11.79 23.83 -24.24
CA THR A 349 11.49 23.00 -25.42
C THR A 349 10.06 22.45 -25.36
N LEU A 350 9.60 21.92 -24.21
CA LEU A 350 8.23 21.42 -24.08
C LEU A 350 7.16 22.50 -24.36
N LYS A 351 7.42 23.76 -24.00
CA LYS A 351 6.54 24.89 -24.34
C LYS A 351 6.53 25.18 -25.84
N ALA A 352 7.71 25.21 -26.47
CA ALA A 352 7.82 25.40 -27.92
C ALA A 352 7.07 24.30 -28.68
N LEU A 353 7.23 23.04 -28.26
CA LEU A 353 6.49 21.90 -28.82
C LEU A 353 4.98 22.00 -28.58
N HIS A 354 4.51 22.51 -27.43
CA HIS A 354 3.10 22.74 -27.18
C HIS A 354 2.48 23.76 -28.17
N HIS A 355 3.22 24.78 -28.59
CA HIS A 355 2.77 25.68 -29.66
C HIS A 355 2.88 25.03 -31.05
N GLN A 356 3.96 24.31 -31.34
CA GLN A 356 4.18 23.65 -32.65
C GLN A 356 3.17 22.53 -32.96
N VAL A 357 2.73 21.78 -31.94
CA VAL A 357 1.75 20.69 -32.12
C VAL A 357 0.32 21.22 -32.35
N GLN A 358 0.04 22.47 -31.99
CA GLN A 358 -1.23 23.13 -32.32
C GLN A 358 -1.39 23.34 -33.84
N SER A 359 -0.29 23.52 -34.57
CA SER A 359 -0.28 23.63 -36.03
C SER A 359 -0.03 22.32 -36.78
N HIS A 360 0.14 21.18 -36.08
CA HIS A 360 0.19 19.86 -36.74
C HIS A 360 -1.21 19.40 -37.16
N THR A 361 -1.30 18.85 -38.37
CA THR A 361 -2.54 18.29 -38.96
C THR A 361 -3.09 17.14 -38.11
N ASP A 362 -2.20 16.26 -37.66
CA ASP A 362 -2.56 15.00 -37.01
C ASP A 362 -2.70 15.15 -35.49
N GLY A 363 -2.53 16.37 -34.97
CA GLY A 363 -2.68 16.72 -33.55
C GLY A 363 -1.63 16.13 -32.60
N CYS A 364 -0.69 15.34 -33.12
CA CYS A 364 0.33 14.60 -32.38
C CYS A 364 1.68 14.60 -33.13
N MET A 365 2.79 14.38 -32.42
CA MET A 365 4.14 14.19 -32.95
C MET A 365 4.95 13.24 -32.05
N ALA A 366 6.04 12.67 -32.55
CA ALA A 366 7.00 11.91 -31.74
C ALA A 366 7.88 12.85 -30.89
N LEU A 367 7.98 12.60 -29.58
CA LEU A 367 8.78 13.47 -28.67
C LEU A 367 10.28 13.23 -28.79
N THR A 368 10.71 11.96 -28.78
CA THR A 368 12.12 11.54 -28.74
C THR A 368 13.04 12.31 -29.72
N PRO A 369 12.76 12.37 -31.05
CA PRO A 369 13.63 13.08 -31.98
C PRO A 369 13.63 14.59 -31.79
N ARG A 370 12.54 15.18 -31.30
CA ARG A 370 12.50 16.61 -30.95
C ARG A 370 13.44 16.91 -29.79
N LEU A 371 13.55 16.02 -28.81
CA LEU A 371 14.50 16.16 -27.69
C LEU A 371 15.94 15.92 -28.13
N GLN A 372 16.19 14.94 -29.00
CA GLN A 372 17.51 14.74 -29.60
C GLN A 372 17.99 16.01 -30.32
N VAL A 373 17.17 16.59 -31.21
CA VAL A 373 17.55 17.80 -31.96
C VAL A 373 17.63 19.03 -31.06
N HIS A 374 16.55 19.37 -30.34
CA HIS A 374 16.46 20.66 -29.66
C HIS A 374 17.16 20.69 -28.30
N VAL A 375 17.18 19.59 -27.54
CA VAL A 375 17.79 19.53 -26.20
C VAL A 375 19.21 18.96 -26.28
N GLN A 376 19.43 17.81 -26.90
CA GLN A 376 20.75 17.16 -26.96
C GLN A 376 21.67 17.74 -28.06
N GLY A 377 21.11 18.43 -29.07
CA GLY A 377 21.88 19.04 -30.16
C GLY A 377 22.25 18.08 -31.29
N THR A 378 21.61 16.91 -31.35
CA THR A 378 21.78 15.92 -32.42
C THR A 378 21.39 16.51 -33.77
N ALA A 379 22.20 16.29 -34.80
CA ALA A 379 21.87 16.71 -36.16
C ALA A 379 20.56 16.04 -36.63
N VAL A 380 19.71 16.77 -37.36
CA VAL A 380 18.37 16.30 -37.78
C VAL A 380 18.44 14.96 -38.53
N ALA A 381 19.44 14.77 -39.39
CA ALA A 381 19.65 13.52 -40.14
C ALA A 381 20.13 12.32 -39.28
N ALA A 382 20.56 12.57 -38.04
CA ALA A 382 20.97 11.56 -37.07
C ALA A 382 19.95 11.35 -35.93
N ALA A 383 18.82 12.09 -35.96
CA ALA A 383 17.72 11.88 -35.02
C ALA A 383 16.91 10.63 -35.40
N LYS A 384 16.28 9.99 -34.41
CA LYS A 384 15.46 8.79 -34.58
C LYS A 384 14.26 9.09 -35.50
N LEU A 385 13.90 8.17 -36.40
CA LEU A 385 12.70 8.36 -37.22
C LEU A 385 11.44 8.42 -36.34
N GLU A 386 10.53 9.34 -36.65
CA GLU A 386 9.28 9.53 -35.90
C GLU A 386 8.40 8.26 -35.90
N SER A 387 8.44 7.47 -36.97
CA SER A 387 7.69 6.22 -37.15
C SER A 387 8.11 5.07 -36.23
N ILE A 388 9.28 5.15 -35.59
CA ILE A 388 9.79 4.15 -34.63
C ILE A 388 9.89 4.74 -33.21
N CYS A 389 9.15 5.81 -32.95
CA CYS A 389 9.01 6.44 -31.65
C CYS A 389 7.61 6.15 -31.07
N ASP A 390 7.60 6.03 -29.76
CA ASP A 390 6.52 5.51 -28.90
C ASP A 390 6.05 6.56 -27.88
N THR A 391 6.94 7.48 -27.48
CA THR A 391 6.56 8.64 -26.67
C THR A 391 5.94 9.72 -27.55
N ASN A 392 4.63 9.85 -27.46
CA ASN A 392 3.85 10.83 -28.21
C ASN A 392 3.77 12.18 -27.50
N PHE A 393 3.59 13.25 -28.27
CA PHE A 393 3.33 14.58 -27.79
C PHE A 393 2.22 15.22 -28.62
N SER A 394 1.10 15.53 -27.98
CA SER A 394 -0.12 16.08 -28.57
C SER A 394 -0.53 17.40 -27.90
N ARG A 395 -1.53 18.10 -28.46
CA ARG A 395 -1.95 19.45 -28.02
C ARG A 395 -2.19 19.57 -26.50
N GLY A 396 -2.85 18.59 -25.88
CA GLY A 396 -3.12 18.58 -24.44
C GLY A 396 -1.96 18.08 -23.56
N THR A 397 -0.85 17.60 -24.13
CA THR A 397 0.19 16.87 -23.38
C THR A 397 0.87 17.71 -22.30
N LEU A 398 1.24 18.96 -22.61
CA LEU A 398 1.87 19.83 -21.60
C LEU A 398 0.89 20.15 -20.45
N LYS A 399 -0.39 20.35 -20.76
CA LYS A 399 -1.45 20.60 -19.77
C LYS A 399 -1.65 19.38 -18.86
N ALA A 400 -1.76 18.19 -19.47
CA ALA A 400 -1.86 16.91 -18.76
C ALA A 400 -0.65 16.66 -17.86
N ALA A 401 0.58 16.83 -18.36
CA ALA A 401 1.80 16.62 -17.58
C ALA A 401 1.92 17.61 -16.40
N LEU A 402 1.60 18.90 -16.61
CA LEU A 402 1.56 19.89 -15.52
C LEU A 402 0.47 19.60 -14.49
N ARG A 403 -0.65 18.95 -14.90
CA ARG A 403 -1.70 18.52 -13.98
C ARG A 403 -1.29 17.26 -13.21
N ALA A 404 -0.66 16.29 -13.87
CA ALA A 404 -0.15 15.07 -13.27
C ALA A 404 0.84 15.38 -12.13
N ALA A 405 1.89 16.15 -12.42
CA ALA A 405 2.85 16.63 -11.44
C ALA A 405 2.23 17.57 -10.38
N GLY A 406 1.21 18.34 -10.75
CA GLY A 406 0.43 19.18 -9.82
C GLY A 406 -0.33 18.37 -8.77
N SER A 407 -0.89 17.22 -9.16
CA SER A 407 -1.55 16.30 -8.23
C SER A 407 -0.56 15.76 -7.19
N VAL A 408 0.66 15.39 -7.62
CA VAL A 408 1.69 14.87 -6.69
C VAL A 408 2.10 15.95 -5.69
N CYS A 409 2.29 17.20 -6.13
CA CYS A 409 2.55 18.31 -5.21
C CYS A 409 1.43 18.51 -4.18
N HIS A 410 0.16 18.43 -4.62
CA HIS A 410 -1.00 18.52 -3.72
C HIS A 410 -1.08 17.35 -2.74
N ALA A 411 -0.92 16.11 -3.21
CA ALA A 411 -0.91 14.91 -2.38
C ALA A 411 0.22 14.97 -1.33
N VAL A 412 1.43 15.32 -1.76
CA VAL A 412 2.59 15.53 -0.88
C VAL A 412 2.27 16.55 0.21
N HIS A 413 1.73 17.72 -0.15
CA HIS A 413 1.38 18.74 0.84
C HIS A 413 0.31 18.24 1.82
N ALA A 414 -0.76 17.63 1.30
CA ALA A 414 -1.90 17.21 2.12
C ALA A 414 -1.55 16.04 3.06
N VAL A 415 -0.69 15.11 2.63
CA VAL A 415 -0.17 14.01 3.47
C VAL A 415 0.90 14.51 4.44
N ALA A 416 1.83 15.37 4.01
CA ALA A 416 2.85 15.94 4.89
C ALA A 416 2.22 16.75 6.03
N MET A 417 1.19 17.54 5.76
CA MET A 417 0.47 18.34 6.76
C MET A 417 -0.57 17.54 7.56
N GLY A 418 -0.67 16.22 7.37
CA GLY A 418 -1.58 15.36 8.13
C GLY A 418 -3.07 15.59 7.86
N LYS A 419 -3.43 16.16 6.69
CA LYS A 419 -4.83 16.27 6.23
C LYS A 419 -5.39 14.92 5.76
N TYR A 420 -4.51 14.05 5.27
CA TYR A 420 -4.77 12.65 4.91
C TYR A 420 -3.60 11.77 5.37
N ARG A 421 -3.84 10.48 5.63
CA ARG A 421 -2.79 9.53 6.03
C ARG A 421 -1.84 9.24 4.87
N ASN A 422 -2.43 8.92 3.71
CA ASN A 422 -1.73 8.54 2.49
C ASN A 422 -2.53 8.99 1.25
N ALA A 423 -1.94 8.86 0.07
CA ALA A 423 -2.58 9.24 -1.18
C ALA A 423 -2.18 8.38 -2.38
N PHE A 424 -3.02 8.35 -3.42
CA PHE A 424 -2.73 7.77 -4.73
C PHE A 424 -3.11 8.74 -5.85
N CYS A 425 -2.14 9.11 -6.69
CA CYS A 425 -2.34 9.98 -7.85
C CYS A 425 -2.59 9.13 -9.10
N VAL A 426 -3.84 9.08 -9.56
CA VAL A 426 -4.28 8.36 -10.77
C VAL A 426 -4.17 9.28 -11.98
N VAL A 427 -2.95 9.34 -12.53
CA VAL A 427 -2.51 10.35 -13.49
C VAL A 427 -1.90 9.75 -14.75
N ARG A 428 -1.83 10.58 -15.79
CA ARG A 428 -1.00 10.37 -16.99
C ARG A 428 -0.72 11.73 -17.62
N PRO A 429 0.37 11.89 -18.41
CA PRO A 429 1.41 10.90 -18.70
C PRO A 429 2.21 10.46 -17.45
N PRO A 430 2.84 9.28 -17.49
CA PRO A 430 3.78 8.81 -16.45
C PRO A 430 5.04 9.69 -16.38
N GLY A 431 5.94 9.42 -15.44
CA GLY A 431 7.08 10.27 -15.13
C GLY A 431 8.44 9.61 -14.90
N HIS A 432 8.55 8.38 -14.38
CA HIS A 432 9.84 7.85 -13.88
C HIS A 432 10.96 7.72 -14.94
N HIS A 433 10.65 7.67 -16.24
CA HIS A 433 11.66 7.67 -17.33
C HIS A 433 12.12 9.07 -17.78
N ALA A 434 11.44 10.15 -17.38
CA ALA A 434 11.84 11.51 -17.75
C ALA A 434 13.07 11.96 -16.93
N GLY A 435 14.23 12.10 -17.59
CA GLY A 435 15.48 12.55 -16.97
C GLY A 435 15.62 14.08 -16.86
N TRP A 436 16.78 14.57 -16.43
CA TRP A 436 17.07 16.00 -16.28
C TRP A 436 16.88 16.78 -17.59
N SER A 437 17.22 16.15 -18.72
CA SER A 437 17.03 16.67 -20.08
C SER A 437 15.82 16.06 -20.81
N GLY A 438 14.92 15.41 -20.07
CA GLY A 438 13.82 14.62 -20.61
C GLY A 438 14.29 13.26 -21.14
N LEU A 439 15.05 13.28 -22.23
CA LEU A 439 15.66 12.11 -22.84
C LEU A 439 17.09 11.91 -22.36
N LEU A 440 17.39 10.74 -21.78
CA LEU A 440 18.75 10.31 -21.45
C LEU A 440 19.56 10.09 -22.74
N LYS A 441 20.87 10.36 -22.70
CA LYS A 441 21.75 10.37 -23.88
C LYS A 441 21.69 9.06 -24.69
N ASP A 442 21.74 7.93 -24.01
CA ASP A 442 21.84 6.61 -24.62
C ASP A 442 20.51 5.83 -24.58
N SER A 443 19.39 6.49 -24.25
CA SER A 443 18.06 5.87 -24.23
C SER A 443 17.38 5.91 -25.59
N ILE A 444 16.77 4.79 -25.98
CA ILE A 444 16.04 4.64 -27.24
C ILE A 444 14.63 5.29 -27.24
N SER A 445 14.14 5.69 -26.07
CA SER A 445 12.79 6.22 -25.83
C SER A 445 12.74 7.07 -24.55
N CYS A 446 11.70 7.91 -24.40
CA CYS A 446 11.36 8.59 -23.15
C CYS A 446 10.37 7.77 -22.28
N GLY A 447 10.01 6.55 -22.68
CA GLY A 447 9.17 5.63 -21.90
C GLY A 447 7.77 6.19 -21.61
N PHE A 448 7.15 6.85 -22.58
CA PHE A 448 5.88 7.59 -22.46
C PHE A 448 5.91 8.79 -21.49
N CYS A 449 7.02 9.03 -20.80
CA CYS A 449 7.12 10.03 -19.75
C CYS A 449 7.39 11.44 -20.30
N ILE A 450 6.78 12.45 -19.66
CA ILE A 450 6.88 13.86 -20.08
C ILE A 450 7.48 14.75 -18.97
N LEU A 451 7.14 14.50 -17.71
CA LEU A 451 7.71 15.17 -16.54
C LEU A 451 7.86 14.13 -15.44
N ASN A 452 8.94 14.19 -14.66
CA ASN A 452 9.17 13.22 -13.59
C ASN A 452 8.31 13.56 -12.37
N ASN A 453 7.09 13.04 -12.39
CA ASN A 453 6.04 13.30 -11.40
C ASN A 453 6.53 13.03 -9.96
N VAL A 454 7.21 11.90 -9.72
CA VAL A 454 7.70 11.54 -8.38
C VAL A 454 8.88 12.40 -7.91
N MET A 455 9.86 12.73 -8.77
CA MET A 455 10.94 13.64 -8.38
C MET A 455 10.45 15.08 -8.18
N ILE A 456 9.44 15.52 -8.94
CA ILE A 456 8.76 16.80 -8.70
C ILE A 456 8.10 16.77 -7.32
N GLY A 457 7.41 15.70 -6.96
CA GLY A 457 6.86 15.49 -5.61
C GLY A 457 7.92 15.53 -4.51
N ALA A 458 9.03 14.80 -4.68
CA ALA A 458 10.11 14.72 -3.71
C ALA A 458 10.78 16.09 -3.49
N GLN A 459 11.11 16.78 -4.57
CA GLN A 459 11.72 18.10 -4.52
C GLN A 459 10.77 19.14 -3.92
N TYR A 460 9.47 19.09 -4.28
CA TYR A 460 8.45 19.95 -3.70
C TYR A 460 8.28 19.71 -2.19
N ALA A 461 8.32 18.46 -1.73
CA ALA A 461 8.29 18.14 -0.29
C ALA A 461 9.43 18.82 0.46
N LEU A 462 10.66 18.64 -0.02
CA LEU A 462 11.88 19.20 0.57
C LEU A 462 11.93 20.73 0.53
N ASP A 463 11.31 21.36 -0.48
CA ASP A 463 11.25 22.81 -0.61
C ASP A 463 10.15 23.48 0.22
N THR A 464 9.07 22.76 0.58
CA THR A 464 7.84 23.38 1.12
C THR A 464 7.32 22.81 2.43
N CYS A 465 7.83 21.66 2.89
CA CYS A 465 7.39 20.99 4.11
C CYS A 465 8.56 20.92 5.11
N PRO A 466 8.74 21.89 6.04
CA PRO A 466 9.97 22.02 6.84
C PRO A 466 10.32 20.82 7.75
N HIS A 467 9.34 19.97 8.06
CA HIS A 467 9.51 18.74 8.82
C HIS A 467 9.87 17.52 7.94
N VAL A 468 9.71 17.60 6.62
CA VAL A 468 10.13 16.55 5.68
C VAL A 468 11.57 16.83 5.25
N LYS A 469 12.52 16.15 5.90
CA LYS A 469 13.96 16.32 5.64
C LYS A 469 14.51 15.23 4.74
N LYS A 470 13.97 14.01 4.85
CA LYS A 470 14.35 12.83 4.06
C LYS A 470 13.13 12.27 3.30
N VAL A 471 13.30 12.00 2.00
CA VAL A 471 12.28 11.38 1.16
C VAL A 471 12.81 10.08 0.58
N ALA A 472 12.06 8.99 0.73
CA ALA A 472 12.34 7.75 -0.01
C ALA A 472 11.42 7.68 -1.22
N ILE A 473 11.95 7.27 -2.37
CA ILE A 473 11.21 6.94 -3.59
C ILE A 473 11.40 5.44 -3.83
N VAL A 474 10.31 4.68 -3.83
CA VAL A 474 10.31 3.24 -4.15
C VAL A 474 9.57 3.05 -5.46
N ASP A 475 10.29 2.55 -6.47
CA ASP A 475 9.76 2.24 -7.79
C ASP A 475 9.59 0.72 -7.92
N PHE A 476 8.36 0.27 -8.17
CA PHE A 476 8.02 -1.13 -8.42
C PHE A 476 7.47 -1.39 -9.83
N ASP A 477 7.49 -0.38 -10.71
CA ASP A 477 7.22 -0.55 -12.13
C ASP A 477 8.18 -1.62 -12.71
N ALA A 478 7.71 -2.41 -13.68
CA ALA A 478 8.55 -3.45 -14.28
C ALA A 478 9.81 -2.87 -14.96
N HIS A 479 9.75 -1.61 -15.37
CA HIS A 479 10.82 -0.89 -16.04
C HIS A 479 11.63 -0.06 -15.04
N HIS A 480 12.96 -0.06 -15.21
CA HIS A 480 13.82 0.79 -14.40
C HIS A 480 13.47 2.29 -14.59
N GLY A 481 13.14 2.99 -13.50
CA GLY A 481 12.97 4.45 -13.41
C GLY A 481 14.26 5.25 -13.66
N ASN A 482 14.86 5.03 -14.83
CA ASN A 482 16.15 5.58 -15.25
C ASN A 482 16.15 7.12 -15.30
N GLY A 483 15.01 7.77 -15.53
CA GLY A 483 14.86 9.22 -15.45
C GLY A 483 15.00 9.74 -14.02
N THR A 484 14.40 9.06 -13.05
CA THR A 484 14.56 9.34 -11.62
C THR A 484 16.02 9.17 -11.19
N GLN A 485 16.68 8.09 -11.60
CA GLN A 485 18.12 7.90 -11.38
C GLN A 485 18.95 9.00 -12.07
N ASP A 486 18.68 9.35 -13.32
CA ASP A 486 19.43 10.38 -14.08
C ASP A 486 19.38 11.75 -13.37
N ILE A 487 18.20 12.16 -12.90
CA ILE A 487 18.00 13.41 -12.15
C ILE A 487 18.83 13.42 -10.86
N LEU A 488 18.89 12.31 -10.13
CA LEU A 488 19.69 12.19 -8.91
C LEU A 488 21.19 12.06 -9.22
N THR A 489 21.56 11.45 -10.37
CA THR A 489 22.94 11.31 -10.81
C THR A 489 23.56 12.65 -11.17
N GLN A 490 22.84 13.45 -11.97
CA GLN A 490 23.26 14.80 -12.40
C GLN A 490 23.11 15.84 -11.29
N HIS A 491 22.08 15.71 -10.43
CA HIS A 491 21.83 16.61 -9.31
C HIS A 491 21.63 15.80 -8.00
N PRO A 492 22.73 15.39 -7.33
CA PRO A 492 22.67 14.60 -6.11
C PRO A 492 21.88 15.27 -5.00
N ARG A 493 21.05 14.47 -4.33
CA ARG A 493 20.26 14.87 -3.16
C ARG A 493 20.52 13.84 -2.06
N PRO A 494 21.46 14.09 -1.13
CA PRO A 494 21.88 13.09 -0.12
C PRO A 494 20.76 12.73 0.88
N ASN A 495 19.66 13.49 0.86
CA ASN A 495 18.46 13.28 1.63
C ASN A 495 17.28 12.72 0.82
N VAL A 496 17.53 12.32 -0.43
CA VAL A 496 16.63 11.44 -1.19
C VAL A 496 17.27 10.05 -1.24
N LEU A 497 16.45 9.01 -1.05
CA LEU A 497 16.78 7.61 -1.30
C LEU A 497 15.94 7.16 -2.49
N PHE A 498 16.57 6.60 -3.53
CA PHE A 498 15.86 5.99 -4.65
C PHE A 498 16.10 4.48 -4.67
N ILE A 499 15.01 3.73 -4.74
CA ILE A 499 14.99 2.27 -4.83
C ILE A 499 14.18 1.91 -6.06
N SER A 500 14.68 1.03 -6.92
CA SER A 500 13.95 0.53 -8.09
C SER A 500 14.02 -0.99 -8.17
N LEU A 501 12.87 -1.66 -8.25
CA LEU A 501 12.73 -3.10 -8.42
C LEU A 501 12.16 -3.41 -9.80
N HIS A 502 13.03 -3.79 -10.74
CA HIS A 502 12.68 -3.84 -12.16
C HIS A 502 13.26 -5.09 -12.86
N VAL A 503 12.70 -5.44 -14.01
CA VAL A 503 13.28 -6.46 -14.89
C VAL A 503 14.60 -5.95 -15.48
N PHE A 504 15.64 -6.76 -15.42
CA PHE A 504 16.91 -6.47 -16.08
C PHE A 504 17.40 -7.68 -16.89
N ALA A 505 17.29 -7.57 -18.22
CA ALA A 505 17.75 -8.55 -19.18
C ALA A 505 17.97 -7.91 -20.56
N GLU A 506 18.74 -8.59 -21.42
CA GLU A 506 18.87 -8.22 -22.83
C GLU A 506 17.50 -8.26 -23.53
N GLY A 507 17.20 -7.22 -24.30
CA GLY A 507 15.90 -7.07 -24.97
C GLY A 507 14.74 -6.70 -24.05
N PHE A 508 14.98 -6.18 -22.83
CA PHE A 508 13.95 -5.53 -22.02
C PHE A 508 14.24 -4.02 -21.87
N TYR A 509 13.21 -3.18 -22.02
CA TYR A 509 13.36 -1.72 -21.88
C TYR A 509 13.48 -1.32 -20.40
N PRO A 510 14.30 -0.33 -20.00
CA PRO A 510 15.20 0.48 -20.81
C PRO A 510 16.63 -0.08 -20.94
N GLY A 511 16.90 -1.32 -20.53
CA GLY A 511 18.24 -1.92 -20.59
C GLY A 511 19.28 -1.25 -19.66
N SER A 512 18.82 -0.61 -18.57
CA SER A 512 19.67 0.04 -17.56
C SER A 512 19.20 -0.35 -16.15
N GLY A 513 19.96 0.02 -15.12
CA GLY A 513 19.63 -0.33 -13.73
C GLY A 513 20.33 -1.59 -13.20
N GLY A 514 21.38 -2.08 -13.88
CA GLY A 514 22.15 -3.24 -13.41
C GLY A 514 22.94 -3.02 -12.10
N ASP A 515 23.45 -1.80 -11.89
CA ASP A 515 24.31 -1.44 -10.76
C ASP A 515 23.64 -0.43 -9.81
N HIS A 516 24.01 -0.48 -8.53
CA HIS A 516 23.68 0.55 -7.54
C HIS A 516 24.59 1.79 -7.68
N ASP A 517 24.15 2.95 -7.20
CA ASP A 517 25.01 4.11 -6.93
C ASP A 517 24.82 4.58 -5.48
N TYR A 518 25.52 3.88 -4.58
CA TYR A 518 25.48 4.12 -3.14
C TYR A 518 25.91 5.53 -2.75
N ALA A 519 26.78 6.18 -3.53
CA ALA A 519 27.25 7.54 -3.24
C ALA A 519 26.15 8.60 -3.40
N ARG A 520 25.06 8.26 -4.07
CA ARG A 520 23.88 9.10 -4.30
C ARG A 520 22.58 8.49 -3.75
N ASN A 521 22.68 7.49 -2.87
CA ASN A 521 21.56 6.70 -2.33
C ASN A 521 20.65 6.09 -3.41
N ILE A 522 21.22 5.55 -4.49
CA ILE A 522 20.47 4.87 -5.55
C ILE A 522 20.69 3.36 -5.43
N TYR A 523 19.60 2.62 -5.23
CA TYR A 523 19.59 1.18 -4.99
C TYR A 523 18.72 0.47 -6.03
N ASN A 524 19.35 0.03 -7.10
CA ASN A 524 18.71 -0.80 -8.12
C ASN A 524 18.69 -2.27 -7.71
N PHE A 525 17.52 -2.90 -7.79
CA PHE A 525 17.33 -4.32 -7.55
C PHE A 525 16.88 -4.98 -8.87
N PRO A 526 17.83 -5.29 -9.77
CA PRO A 526 17.53 -6.02 -10.99
C PRO A 526 16.98 -7.41 -10.65
N ILE A 527 15.85 -7.76 -11.24
CA ILE A 527 15.21 -9.07 -11.16
C ILE A 527 15.28 -9.71 -12.54
N HIS A 528 15.62 -11.00 -12.60
CA HIS A 528 15.62 -11.70 -13.87
C HIS A 528 14.19 -12.04 -14.32
N PRO A 529 13.88 -11.96 -15.62
CA PRO A 529 12.55 -12.29 -16.12
C PRO A 529 12.33 -13.80 -16.27
N MET A 530 11.06 -14.23 -16.34
CA MET A 530 10.67 -15.65 -16.38
C MET A 530 11.26 -16.43 -17.55
N TRP A 531 11.57 -15.79 -18.68
CA TRP A 531 12.21 -16.45 -19.84
C TRP A 531 13.66 -16.88 -19.64
N THR A 532 14.33 -16.41 -18.59
CA THR A 532 15.73 -16.79 -18.32
C THR A 532 15.85 -18.10 -17.52
N HIS A 533 16.99 -18.77 -17.63
CA HIS A 533 17.35 -19.90 -16.76
C HIS A 533 17.83 -19.48 -15.34
N ALA A 534 17.65 -18.21 -14.97
CA ALA A 534 18.01 -17.71 -13.64
C ALA A 534 17.11 -18.34 -12.54
N LYS A 535 17.65 -18.41 -11.32
CA LYS A 535 16.91 -18.86 -10.14
C LYS A 535 16.15 -17.73 -9.44
N ASP A 536 16.64 -16.50 -9.56
CA ASP A 536 16.12 -15.30 -8.88
C ASP A 536 15.24 -14.51 -9.86
N LYS A 537 14.00 -15.00 -10.04
CA LYS A 537 13.01 -14.45 -10.97
C LYS A 537 11.57 -14.51 -10.44
N GLY A 538 10.70 -13.72 -11.05
CA GLY A 538 9.27 -13.72 -10.79
C GLY A 538 8.85 -13.10 -9.45
N SER A 539 7.56 -13.27 -9.08
CA SER A 539 6.98 -12.83 -7.80
C SER A 539 7.79 -13.26 -6.56
N ALA A 540 8.33 -14.48 -6.53
CA ALA A 540 9.15 -14.95 -5.41
C ALA A 540 10.44 -14.11 -5.21
N ALA A 541 11.13 -13.77 -6.30
CA ALA A 541 12.30 -12.90 -6.26
C ALA A 541 11.93 -11.48 -5.83
N PHE A 542 10.87 -10.92 -6.41
CA PHE A 542 10.36 -9.59 -6.05
C PHE A 542 10.06 -9.49 -4.55
N ARG A 543 9.30 -10.44 -3.99
CA ARG A 543 9.01 -10.51 -2.55
C ARG A 543 10.27 -10.68 -1.70
N ALA A 544 11.25 -11.47 -2.16
CA ALA A 544 12.52 -11.65 -1.47
C ALA A 544 13.34 -10.35 -1.41
N LYS A 545 13.52 -9.64 -2.55
CA LYS A 545 14.22 -8.34 -2.58
C LYS A 545 13.55 -7.32 -1.67
N VAL A 546 12.22 -7.23 -1.71
CA VAL A 546 11.46 -6.32 -0.83
C VAL A 546 11.74 -6.64 0.64
N THR A 547 11.46 -7.89 1.06
CA THR A 547 11.55 -8.30 2.47
C THR A 547 12.97 -8.22 3.02
N GLN A 548 13.96 -8.70 2.26
CA GLN A 548 15.33 -8.88 2.75
C GLN A 548 16.19 -7.63 2.60
N VAL A 549 15.82 -6.68 1.72
CA VAL A 549 16.66 -5.52 1.41
C VAL A 549 15.91 -4.19 1.46
N VAL A 550 14.76 -4.06 0.80
CA VAL A 550 14.02 -2.78 0.71
C VAL A 550 13.51 -2.33 2.08
N LEU A 551 12.85 -3.21 2.85
CA LEU A 551 12.29 -2.83 4.15
C LEU A 551 13.39 -2.49 5.18
N PRO A 552 14.48 -3.29 5.32
CA PRO A 552 15.62 -2.90 6.15
C PRO A 552 16.26 -1.58 5.73
N LEU A 553 16.40 -1.32 4.41
CA LEU A 553 16.98 -0.09 3.88
C LEU A 553 16.09 1.14 4.16
N LEU A 554 14.77 1.03 3.99
CA LEU A 554 13.81 2.07 4.37
C LEU A 554 13.88 2.38 5.86
N ARG A 555 13.91 1.35 6.71
CA ARG A 555 14.04 1.51 8.18
C ARG A 555 15.36 2.16 8.57
N ALA A 556 16.48 1.78 7.94
CA ALA A 556 17.80 2.38 8.20
C ALA A 556 17.89 3.84 7.73
N PHE A 557 17.28 4.16 6.58
CA PHE A 557 17.21 5.53 6.07
C PHE A 557 16.25 6.41 6.89
N GLY A 558 15.16 5.83 7.43
CA GLY A 558 14.16 6.50 8.25
C GLY A 558 13.54 7.73 7.56
N PRO A 559 12.85 7.58 6.42
CA PRO A 559 12.29 8.69 5.66
C PRO A 559 11.16 9.41 6.43
N ASP A 560 11.02 10.71 6.21
CA ASP A 560 9.90 11.51 6.74
C ASP A 560 8.65 11.44 5.84
N LEU A 561 8.82 10.96 4.60
CA LEU A 561 7.81 10.75 3.56
C LEU A 561 8.28 9.63 2.61
N ILE A 562 7.39 8.70 2.27
CA ILE A 562 7.61 7.70 1.22
C ILE A 562 6.81 8.09 -0.03
N LEU A 563 7.47 8.15 -1.18
CA LEU A 563 6.84 8.23 -2.49
C LEU A 563 6.95 6.87 -3.18
N VAL A 564 5.94 6.51 -3.95
CA VAL A 564 5.91 5.25 -4.70
C VAL A 564 5.65 5.53 -6.18
N SER A 565 6.59 5.15 -7.05
CA SER A 565 6.34 4.98 -8.49
C SER A 565 5.60 3.65 -8.66
N ALA A 566 4.28 3.75 -8.82
CA ALA A 566 3.36 2.62 -8.80
C ALA A 566 2.99 2.23 -10.23
N GLY A 567 3.88 1.47 -10.87
CA GLY A 567 3.62 0.81 -12.15
C GLY A 567 3.03 -0.58 -11.95
N PHE A 568 1.96 -0.90 -12.67
CA PHE A 568 1.27 -2.21 -12.56
C PHE A 568 1.61 -3.17 -13.71
N ASP A 569 2.57 -2.82 -14.56
CA ASP A 569 3.04 -3.65 -15.69
C ASP A 569 3.94 -4.82 -15.27
N GLY A 570 4.33 -4.92 -14.00
CA GLY A 570 4.86 -6.16 -13.44
C GLY A 570 3.82 -7.30 -13.40
N CYS A 571 2.54 -7.00 -13.58
CA CYS A 571 1.44 -7.97 -13.51
C CYS A 571 1.51 -9.03 -14.62
N HIS A 572 1.09 -10.26 -14.29
CA HIS A 572 0.81 -11.31 -15.26
C HIS A 572 -0.11 -10.80 -16.38
N TYR A 573 0.10 -11.32 -17.58
CA TYR A 573 -0.49 -10.89 -18.85
C TYR A 573 -0.33 -9.42 -19.29
N ASP A 574 0.20 -8.51 -18.48
CA ASP A 574 0.40 -7.11 -18.92
C ASP A 574 1.41 -7.03 -20.08
N ILE A 575 1.12 -6.21 -21.10
CA ILE A 575 2.00 -6.02 -22.26
C ILE A 575 3.27 -5.24 -21.96
N GLY A 576 3.34 -4.50 -20.84
CA GLY A 576 4.60 -3.98 -20.32
C GLY A 576 5.49 -5.07 -19.72
N ASN A 577 4.93 -6.24 -19.36
CA ASN A 577 5.65 -7.36 -18.77
C ASN A 577 6.33 -8.28 -19.80
N LYS A 578 6.68 -7.76 -20.99
CA LYS A 578 7.05 -8.56 -22.18
C LYS A 578 8.41 -8.17 -22.73
N GLN A 579 9.10 -9.14 -23.34
CA GLN A 579 10.34 -8.86 -24.07
C GLN A 579 10.06 -7.90 -25.25
N TYR A 580 10.98 -6.94 -25.49
CA TYR A 580 10.83 -5.91 -26.51
C TYR A 580 10.58 -6.53 -27.89
N GLY A 581 9.53 -6.04 -28.57
CA GLY A 581 9.11 -6.55 -29.88
C GLY A 581 8.32 -7.86 -29.85
N GLN A 582 8.14 -8.51 -28.70
CA GLN A 582 7.39 -9.75 -28.56
C GLN A 582 6.18 -9.58 -27.62
N ARG A 583 5.10 -8.94 -28.12
CA ARG A 583 3.89 -8.67 -27.31
C ARG A 583 3.21 -9.95 -26.81
N ASP A 584 3.20 -11.00 -27.63
CA ASP A 584 2.72 -12.34 -27.26
C ASP A 584 3.83 -13.22 -26.67
N GLY A 585 5.02 -12.64 -26.44
CA GLY A 585 6.21 -13.32 -25.97
C GLY A 585 6.19 -13.68 -24.49
N PRO A 586 7.33 -14.14 -23.95
CA PRO A 586 7.39 -14.64 -22.59
C PRO A 586 7.35 -13.51 -21.54
N VAL A 587 7.09 -13.89 -20.28
CA VAL A 587 6.72 -12.97 -19.18
C VAL A 587 7.92 -12.48 -18.38
N GLY A 588 7.87 -11.23 -17.91
CA GLY A 588 8.87 -10.57 -17.08
C GLY A 588 8.82 -10.99 -15.60
N LEU A 589 8.16 -10.18 -14.76
CA LEU A 589 8.05 -10.39 -13.30
C LEU A 589 6.91 -11.33 -12.88
N ASP A 590 5.91 -11.57 -13.72
CA ASP A 590 4.83 -12.53 -13.45
C ASP A 590 4.11 -12.29 -12.11
N LEU A 591 3.85 -11.03 -11.76
CA LEU A 591 3.21 -10.65 -10.49
C LEU A 591 1.69 -10.84 -10.55
N SER A 592 1.08 -11.22 -9.43
CA SER A 592 -0.37 -11.21 -9.24
C SER A 592 -0.86 -9.87 -8.69
N PRO A 593 -2.16 -9.51 -8.83
CA PRO A 593 -2.74 -8.37 -8.11
C PRO A 593 -2.51 -8.45 -6.59
N GLY A 594 -2.51 -9.66 -6.02
CA GLY A 594 -2.16 -9.91 -4.61
C GLY A 594 -0.71 -9.58 -4.23
N ASP A 595 0.23 -9.54 -5.18
CA ASP A 595 1.59 -9.06 -4.96
C ASP A 595 1.65 -7.53 -4.80
N PHE A 596 0.85 -6.80 -5.58
CA PHE A 596 0.69 -5.35 -5.46
C PHE A 596 0.00 -4.96 -4.14
N HIS A 597 -1.01 -5.72 -3.71
CA HIS A 597 -1.54 -5.58 -2.35
C HIS A 597 -0.46 -5.82 -1.29
N TRP A 598 0.27 -6.92 -1.40
CA TRP A 598 1.30 -7.30 -0.43
C TRP A 598 2.42 -6.26 -0.30
N VAL A 599 3.01 -5.80 -1.42
CA VAL A 599 4.12 -4.82 -1.37
C VAL A 599 3.65 -3.48 -0.82
N THR A 600 2.45 -3.04 -1.18
CA THR A 600 1.86 -1.80 -0.67
C THR A 600 1.62 -1.88 0.83
N THR A 601 1.15 -3.02 1.32
CA THR A 601 1.04 -3.31 2.75
C THR A 601 2.41 -3.24 3.43
N GLN A 602 3.46 -3.87 2.88
CA GLN A 602 4.81 -3.78 3.45
C GLN A 602 5.36 -2.35 3.49
N LEU A 603 5.13 -1.55 2.44
CA LEU A 603 5.51 -0.15 2.38
C LEU A 603 4.70 0.72 3.36
N MET A 604 3.42 0.40 3.59
CA MET A 604 2.61 1.06 4.62
C MET A 604 3.08 0.74 6.05
N LEU A 605 3.56 -0.47 6.34
CA LEU A 605 4.19 -0.81 7.62
C LEU A 605 5.48 -0.01 7.84
N MET A 606 6.31 0.14 6.81
CA MET A 606 7.49 1.02 6.88
C MET A 606 7.10 2.50 7.02
N ALA A 607 6.04 2.94 6.35
CA ALA A 607 5.52 4.30 6.49
C ALA A 607 4.98 4.56 7.90
N ASN A 608 4.25 3.61 8.49
CA ASN A 608 3.81 3.67 9.89
C ASN A 608 5.00 3.88 10.84
N LEU A 609 6.03 3.05 10.71
CA LEU A 609 7.23 3.08 11.55
C LEU A 609 8.06 4.36 11.38
N CYS A 610 8.30 4.81 10.14
CA CYS A 610 9.24 5.89 9.85
C CYS A 610 8.59 7.27 9.83
N CYS A 611 7.34 7.36 9.35
CA CYS A 611 6.68 8.61 9.03
C CYS A 611 5.18 8.65 9.37
N ASN A 612 4.71 7.88 10.35
CA ASN A 612 3.31 7.83 10.81
C ASN A 612 2.29 7.59 9.67
N GLY A 613 2.66 6.76 8.69
CA GLY A 613 1.83 6.36 7.55
C GLY A 613 1.90 7.29 6.33
N ARG A 614 2.74 8.34 6.36
CA ARG A 614 2.88 9.31 5.25
C ARG A 614 3.48 8.68 4.00
N LEU A 615 2.61 8.22 3.12
CA LEU A 615 2.94 7.61 1.83
C LEU A 615 2.11 8.24 0.69
N VAL A 616 2.74 8.53 -0.45
CA VAL A 616 2.06 8.99 -1.68
C VAL A 616 2.47 8.13 -2.86
N SER A 617 1.53 7.39 -3.43
CA SER A 617 1.72 6.65 -4.67
C SER A 617 1.36 7.49 -5.89
N VAL A 618 2.05 7.25 -7.01
CA VAL A 618 1.83 7.91 -8.30
C VAL A 618 1.78 6.84 -9.37
N LEU A 619 0.72 6.83 -10.19
CA LEU A 619 0.58 5.87 -11.29
C LEU A 619 1.67 6.09 -12.34
N GLU A 620 2.43 5.03 -12.65
CA GLU A 620 3.42 4.99 -13.74
C GLU A 620 2.88 4.10 -14.88
N GLY A 621 3.43 2.91 -15.08
CA GLY A 621 3.00 1.92 -16.07
C GLY A 621 1.83 1.02 -15.68
N GLY A 622 1.70 -0.10 -16.38
CA GLY A 622 0.52 -0.99 -16.38
C GLY A 622 -0.47 -0.62 -17.48
N TYR A 623 -0.68 -1.55 -18.42
CA TYR A 623 -1.28 -1.30 -19.74
C TYR A 623 -2.30 -2.37 -20.17
N GLY A 624 -2.49 -3.42 -19.37
CA GLY A 624 -3.40 -4.53 -19.67
C GLY A 624 -2.85 -5.51 -20.72
N ARG A 625 -3.72 -6.36 -21.25
CA ARG A 625 -3.41 -7.39 -22.25
C ARG A 625 -4.07 -7.09 -23.60
N VAL A 626 -3.53 -7.61 -24.70
CA VAL A 626 -4.22 -7.57 -26.01
C VAL A 626 -5.28 -8.68 -26.05
N ARG A 627 -6.48 -8.38 -26.54
CA ARG A 627 -7.55 -9.38 -26.74
C ARG A 627 -7.14 -10.40 -27.79
N THR A 628 -7.32 -11.68 -27.51
CA THR A 628 -7.04 -12.80 -28.43
C THR A 628 -8.33 -13.51 -28.84
N GLU A 629 -8.32 -14.24 -29.96
CA GLU A 629 -9.50 -15.00 -30.43
C GLU A 629 -9.94 -16.11 -29.46
N HIS A 630 -9.07 -16.52 -28.52
CA HIS A 630 -9.41 -17.48 -27.48
C HIS A 630 -10.26 -16.88 -26.35
N ASP A 631 -10.17 -15.57 -26.11
CA ASP A 631 -10.93 -14.89 -25.05
C ASP A 631 -12.46 -14.88 -25.30
N ASP A 632 -12.90 -15.09 -26.54
CA ASP A 632 -14.33 -15.12 -26.90
C ASP A 632 -15.04 -16.43 -26.48
N LYS A 633 -14.30 -17.46 -26.02
CA LYS A 633 -14.89 -18.76 -25.63
C LYS A 633 -15.33 -18.87 -24.17
N ASP A 634 -14.77 -18.06 -23.28
CA ASP A 634 -15.06 -18.13 -21.84
C ASP A 634 -16.26 -17.25 -21.40
N ASP A 635 -16.76 -16.34 -22.26
CA ASP A 635 -17.90 -15.46 -21.95
C ASP A 635 -19.25 -16.03 -22.43
N THR A 636 -19.30 -17.27 -22.95
CA THR A 636 -20.55 -18.00 -23.23
C THR A 636 -20.93 -18.93 -22.09
N SER A 637 -21.94 -18.54 -21.31
CA SER A 637 -22.61 -19.42 -20.34
C SER A 637 -23.14 -20.70 -21.02
N PRO A 638 -23.07 -21.88 -20.37
CA PRO A 638 -23.43 -23.15 -21.00
C PRO A 638 -24.95 -23.40 -21.00
N ASP A 639 -25.69 -22.60 -21.75
CA ASP A 639 -27.11 -22.82 -22.05
C ASP A 639 -27.41 -22.52 -23.52
N GLY A 640 -27.65 -23.56 -24.33
CA GLY A 640 -27.97 -23.41 -25.75
C GLY A 640 -27.38 -24.47 -26.67
N ALA A 641 -27.64 -25.76 -26.42
CA ALA A 641 -27.30 -26.81 -27.38
C ALA A 641 -28.12 -26.65 -28.67
N VAL A 642 -27.44 -26.42 -29.81
CA VAL A 642 -28.04 -26.53 -31.15
C VAL A 642 -27.10 -27.33 -32.06
N ALA A 643 -27.68 -28.25 -32.84
CA ALA A 643 -26.96 -29.33 -33.49
C ALA A 643 -26.05 -28.88 -34.65
N ALA A 644 -24.91 -29.57 -34.77
CA ALA A 644 -24.12 -29.55 -35.99
C ALA A 644 -24.88 -30.24 -37.14
N SER A 645 -24.77 -29.69 -38.35
CA SER A 645 -25.15 -30.36 -39.60
C SER A 645 -23.95 -30.29 -40.56
N PRO A 646 -23.54 -31.40 -41.20
CA PRO A 646 -22.43 -31.40 -42.13
C PRO A 646 -22.92 -31.16 -43.56
N ASP A 647 -22.49 -30.06 -44.19
CA ASP A 647 -22.36 -30.02 -45.64
C ASP A 647 -21.19 -29.11 -46.04
N GLY A 648 -20.54 -29.43 -47.14
CA GLY A 648 -19.29 -28.80 -47.56
C GLY A 648 -19.47 -27.85 -48.74
N SER A 649 -18.62 -26.82 -48.81
CA SER A 649 -18.10 -26.29 -50.08
C SER A 649 -16.99 -25.26 -49.83
N GLN A 650 -15.82 -25.51 -50.42
CA GLN A 650 -14.88 -24.46 -50.79
C GLN A 650 -15.35 -23.86 -52.13
N PRO A 651 -15.19 -22.55 -52.35
CA PRO A 651 -14.06 -22.14 -53.19
C PRO A 651 -13.33 -20.88 -52.67
N GLY A 652 -12.03 -20.80 -52.95
CA GLY A 652 -11.14 -19.76 -52.42
C GLY A 652 -11.15 -18.43 -53.18
N THR A 653 -10.48 -17.43 -52.58
CA THR A 653 -10.06 -16.17 -53.20
C THR A 653 -8.64 -15.77 -52.70
N SER A 654 -8.09 -14.69 -53.27
CA SER A 654 -6.66 -14.35 -53.35
C SER A 654 -5.98 -13.85 -52.06
N PRO A 655 -4.63 -13.89 -51.99
CA PRO A 655 -3.86 -13.47 -50.82
C PRO A 655 -3.49 -11.97 -50.83
N GLU A 656 -4.48 -11.07 -50.76
CA GLU A 656 -4.26 -9.63 -50.57
C GLU A 656 -5.31 -9.04 -49.61
N ASP A 657 -4.93 -8.90 -48.33
CA ASP A 657 -5.39 -7.84 -47.39
C ASP A 657 -4.84 -8.10 -45.97
N ASN A 658 -3.52 -8.06 -45.80
CA ASN A 658 -2.89 -8.03 -44.46
C ASN A 658 -2.95 -6.60 -43.87
N HIS A 659 -4.15 -6.06 -43.74
CA HIS A 659 -4.39 -4.88 -42.92
C HIS A 659 -4.41 -5.28 -41.45
N ALA A 660 -3.41 -4.81 -40.70
CA ALA A 660 -3.22 -5.12 -39.29
C ALA A 660 -4.42 -4.67 -38.43
N THR A 661 -5.37 -5.56 -38.21
CA THR A 661 -6.44 -5.46 -37.22
C THR A 661 -5.84 -5.58 -35.83
N THR A 662 -5.33 -4.48 -35.28
CA THR A 662 -4.89 -4.43 -33.88
C THR A 662 -6.09 -4.71 -32.97
N ALA A 663 -6.10 -5.87 -32.34
CA ALA A 663 -7.13 -6.25 -31.38
C ALA A 663 -7.15 -5.27 -30.18
N PRO A 664 -8.33 -5.00 -29.60
CA PRO A 664 -8.46 -4.03 -28.52
C PRO A 664 -7.74 -4.48 -27.24
N LEU A 665 -7.31 -3.50 -26.44
CA LEU A 665 -6.72 -3.74 -25.13
C LEU A 665 -7.80 -4.09 -24.09
N ILE A 666 -7.50 -5.06 -23.23
CA ILE A 666 -8.27 -5.45 -22.05
C ILE A 666 -7.48 -4.97 -20.83
N LEU A 667 -8.11 -4.17 -19.96
CA LEU A 667 -7.47 -3.52 -18.80
C LEU A 667 -7.83 -4.18 -17.46
N ASP A 668 -8.16 -5.48 -17.50
CA ASP A 668 -8.53 -6.31 -16.35
C ASP A 668 -7.40 -6.38 -15.31
N THR A 669 -6.18 -6.70 -15.74
CA THR A 669 -4.99 -6.82 -14.88
C THR A 669 -4.56 -5.50 -14.24
N LEU A 670 -4.66 -4.40 -15.00
CA LEU A 670 -4.42 -3.04 -14.50
C LEU A 670 -5.44 -2.65 -13.43
N GLN A 671 -6.73 -2.86 -13.68
CA GLN A 671 -7.77 -2.59 -12.68
C GLN A 671 -7.50 -3.40 -11.41
N ALA A 672 -7.32 -4.72 -11.55
CA ALA A 672 -7.14 -5.62 -10.42
C ALA A 672 -5.94 -5.20 -9.56
N SER A 673 -4.80 -4.91 -10.17
CA SER A 673 -3.57 -4.52 -9.47
C SER A 673 -3.68 -3.15 -8.79
N ALA A 674 -4.27 -2.17 -9.46
CA ALA A 674 -4.48 -0.84 -8.88
C ALA A 674 -5.53 -0.82 -7.75
N HIS A 675 -6.54 -1.71 -7.81
CA HIS A 675 -7.51 -1.89 -6.73
C HIS A 675 -6.93 -2.65 -5.55
N ALA A 676 -6.10 -3.66 -5.80
CA ALA A 676 -5.35 -4.39 -4.78
C ALA A 676 -4.41 -3.45 -3.99
N HIS A 677 -3.76 -2.50 -4.69
CA HIS A 677 -3.01 -1.38 -4.12
C HIS A 677 -3.88 -0.46 -3.26
N LEU A 678 -5.05 -0.06 -3.75
CA LEU A 678 -6.01 0.76 -2.99
C LEU A 678 -6.56 0.05 -1.74
N GLN A 679 -6.82 -1.25 -1.80
CA GLN A 679 -7.21 -2.06 -0.63
C GLN A 679 -6.13 -1.99 0.46
N ALA A 680 -4.85 -2.15 0.10
CA ALA A 680 -3.74 -2.02 1.03
C ALA A 680 -3.62 -0.60 1.62
N LEU A 681 -3.67 0.46 0.79
CA LEU A 681 -3.63 1.84 1.26
C LEU A 681 -4.75 2.18 2.26
N THR A 682 -5.91 1.54 2.12
CA THR A 682 -7.11 1.77 2.94
C THR A 682 -7.26 0.78 4.10
N CYS A 683 -6.33 -0.15 4.33
CA CYS A 683 -6.45 -1.21 5.35
C CYS A 683 -7.68 -2.10 5.15
N GLN A 684 -7.89 -2.56 3.92
CA GLN A 684 -8.85 -3.62 3.60
C GLN A 684 -8.11 -4.93 3.36
N SER A 685 -8.75 -6.07 3.64
CA SER A 685 -8.22 -7.37 3.20
C SER A 685 -8.20 -7.44 1.66
N TYR A 686 -7.23 -8.17 1.10
CA TYR A 686 -7.19 -8.42 -0.35
C TYR A 686 -8.43 -9.20 -0.81
N VAL A 687 -9.14 -8.65 -1.79
CA VAL A 687 -10.20 -9.33 -2.54
C VAL A 687 -9.99 -9.00 -4.00
N GLU A 688 -9.80 -10.01 -4.84
CA GLU A 688 -9.60 -9.81 -6.27
C GLU A 688 -10.89 -9.24 -6.90
N PRO A 689 -10.85 -8.05 -7.54
CA PRO A 689 -12.06 -7.44 -8.08
C PRO A 689 -12.52 -8.14 -9.37
N PRO A 690 -13.83 -8.10 -9.69
CA PRO A 690 -14.33 -8.68 -10.92
C PRO A 690 -13.74 -7.99 -12.17
N PRO A 691 -13.52 -8.73 -13.28
CA PRO A 691 -12.89 -8.20 -14.48
C PRO A 691 -13.75 -7.15 -15.20
N VAL A 692 -13.10 -6.24 -15.91
CA VAL A 692 -13.78 -5.17 -16.66
C VAL A 692 -14.44 -5.74 -17.91
N LYS A 693 -15.77 -5.79 -17.92
CA LYS A 693 -16.55 -5.90 -19.16
C LYS A 693 -16.47 -4.58 -19.94
N THR A 694 -15.33 -4.34 -20.58
CA THR A 694 -15.10 -3.14 -21.40
C THR A 694 -16.16 -3.03 -22.49
N ARG A 695 -16.83 -1.87 -22.59
CA ARG A 695 -17.81 -1.59 -23.67
C ARG A 695 -17.10 -1.31 -25.00
N THR A 696 -16.34 -2.27 -25.52
CA THR A 696 -15.72 -2.22 -26.85
C THR A 696 -16.74 -2.49 -27.95
N SER A 697 -17.79 -1.67 -28.03
CA SER A 697 -18.64 -1.55 -29.22
C SER A 697 -19.41 -0.22 -29.23
N THR A 698 -18.73 0.86 -29.60
CA THR A 698 -19.40 1.87 -30.42
C THR A 698 -19.57 1.28 -31.82
N ARG A 699 -20.65 0.51 -32.04
CA ARG A 699 -21.22 0.41 -33.38
C ARG A 699 -21.56 1.84 -33.81
N THR A 700 -20.69 2.46 -34.59
CA THR A 700 -21.08 3.58 -35.44
C THR A 700 -22.34 3.14 -36.19
N PRO A 701 -23.47 3.86 -36.07
CA PRO A 701 -24.60 3.59 -36.93
C PRO A 701 -24.11 3.78 -38.36
N ALA A 702 -24.13 2.74 -39.17
CA ALA A 702 -23.84 2.87 -40.59
C ALA A 702 -24.73 3.99 -41.16
N PRO A 703 -24.21 4.90 -41.99
CA PRO A 703 -25.01 5.96 -42.58
C PRO A 703 -26.14 5.31 -43.37
N THR A 704 -27.37 5.43 -42.85
CA THR A 704 -28.55 4.89 -43.51
C THR A 704 -28.84 5.79 -44.71
N PHE A 705 -28.31 5.38 -45.86
CA PHE A 705 -28.73 5.92 -47.15
C PHE A 705 -30.25 5.76 -47.27
N LYS A 706 -30.97 6.85 -47.08
CA LYS A 706 -32.41 6.93 -47.31
C LYS A 706 -32.67 6.79 -48.81
N ALA A 707 -32.79 5.55 -49.28
CA ALA A 707 -33.33 5.26 -50.59
C ALA A 707 -34.70 5.94 -50.72
N ALA A 708 -34.87 6.75 -51.76
CA ALA A 708 -36.11 7.49 -51.99
C ALA A 708 -37.27 6.52 -52.22
N ARG A 709 -38.26 6.54 -51.32
CA ARG A 709 -39.41 5.64 -51.36
C ARG A 709 -40.35 6.02 -52.51
N ALA A 710 -40.19 5.38 -53.65
CA ALA A 710 -41.07 5.55 -54.81
C ALA A 710 -42.54 5.27 -54.42
N LYS A 711 -43.44 6.19 -54.79
CA LYS A 711 -44.88 6.04 -54.52
C LYS A 711 -45.47 4.94 -55.41
N ARG A 712 -45.99 3.87 -54.81
CA ARG A 712 -46.92 2.96 -55.50
C ARG A 712 -48.15 3.74 -55.96
N LYS A 713 -48.33 3.90 -57.28
CA LYS A 713 -49.67 4.00 -57.88
C LYS A 713 -50.13 2.58 -58.20
N LYS A 714 -51.25 2.14 -57.62
CA LYS A 714 -52.02 1.00 -58.12
C LYS A 714 -52.76 1.44 -59.38
N LEU A 715 -52.82 0.57 -60.40
CA LEU A 715 -53.99 0.43 -61.27
C LEU A 715 -53.93 -0.94 -61.95
N THR A 716 -55.03 -1.68 -61.80
CA THR A 716 -55.47 -2.88 -62.55
C THR A 716 -54.41 -3.89 -62.94
#